data_AF-A0A971JIP9-F1
#
_entry.id   AF-A0A971JIP9-F1
#
_cell.length_a   1.000
_cell.length_b   1.000
_cell.length_c   1.000
_cell.angle_alpha   90.00
_cell.angle_beta   90.00
_cell.angle_gamma   90.00
#
_symmetry.space_group_name_H-M   'P 1'
#
loop_
_entity.id
_entity.type
_entity.pdbx_description
1 polymer ?
#
loop_
_entity_poly.entity_id
_entity_poly.type
_entity_poly.pdbx_seq_one_letter_code
_entity_poly.pdbx_strand_id
1 'polypeptide(L)'
;MPLLLLLGMGLFAAAELPEGAAPAPLAQPGFPDRLHAYVWLNWQLTPAARLAEVVGATEEQLKEVARSMGLPEQPALSPEIARRAYITTLRRNWHLLPYDQLLKLLGWTAEELEYTLREDDFLFIKLGNLKPKCEPLAYAPPDDATRARAARIKAVVGESFPDGLGDLTGETLFTFVSRLSAPPSADDPAPPAGPSHFEPRFSSSYFALYGDPLLAPLDDSFPDGYLERLARSGADGVWLQAVLYRLAPFPWDPARSDRYGERLKQLGALVERARTHGLGVYLYLNEPRTMPESFFTEHPELRGVEENGYATLCTSVPEVRQWLRDSVATVCRAVPDLAGLFTISASENLTTCWSHFGGAKCPRCAGRGGASVIADLHAALREGMDDAGVKTRLIAWDWGWRDEWVKDLVAGLPEGTTVQSVSEWEVPITRGGVSSAIGEYSLSAIGPGPRARRNWAAAREAGLPVMAKIQANVTWELGSVPFIPVVRSVAEHATRLRAEGISGLMLCWTLGGCPSPNLDVLAEIGRMETPDPDAAVRAMAERRYGAAAAPEAVRAFQAMSGTFSEYPYSGGTVYVAPQHMGPANPLWEKPTGYAATMVGFPYDDLNGWRTIYPPEVFADQFEKTAKGFFEAARIMLDVPPGDDVRQAALLREDARIAEACGIHFQSVAHQTRFTLARNRLAEAKTAAEAAPLLETLETAIRGEMNLALRLYDIQTWDSRVGYEATNHYFYIPYDLVAKVVNCRDLLERWLPELRGRV
;
A
#
# COMPACT_ATOMS: atom_id res chain seq x y z
N MET A 1 24.86 31.24 -45.86
CA MET A 1 24.05 30.32 -46.70
C MET A 1 24.99 29.62 -47.67
N PRO A 2 24.96 28.28 -47.85
CA PRO A 2 24.16 27.22 -47.21
C PRO A 2 25.01 26.31 -46.28
N LEU A 3 24.52 25.83 -45.13
CA LEU A 3 23.61 24.70 -44.87
C LEU A 3 24.25 23.31 -45.09
N LEU A 4 24.77 22.71 -44.01
CA LEU A 4 24.83 21.26 -43.83
C LEU A 4 24.47 20.95 -42.37
N LEU A 5 23.24 20.49 -42.16
CA LEU A 5 22.80 19.83 -40.94
C LEU A 5 23.57 18.50 -40.81
N LEU A 6 24.36 18.36 -39.76
CA LEU A 6 24.74 17.05 -39.23
C LEU A 6 23.81 16.78 -38.05
N LEU A 7 22.75 16.01 -38.32
CA LEU A 7 21.99 15.32 -37.29
C LEU A 7 22.94 14.37 -36.56
N GLY A 8 23.25 14.69 -35.32
CA GLY A 8 23.81 13.71 -34.39
C GLY A 8 22.75 12.66 -34.12
N MET A 9 22.90 11.49 -34.73
CA MET A 9 22.25 10.27 -34.25
C MET A 9 22.89 9.93 -32.90
N GLY A 10 22.29 10.43 -31.82
CA GLY A 10 22.46 9.81 -30.52
C GLY A 10 21.95 8.37 -30.63
N LEU A 11 22.86 7.41 -30.53
CA LEU A 11 22.50 6.03 -30.24
C LEU A 11 21.88 6.03 -28.84
N PHE A 12 20.56 6.22 -28.77
CA PHE A 12 19.79 5.83 -27.60
C PHE A 12 19.94 4.32 -27.50
N ALA A 13 20.77 3.84 -26.56
CA ALA A 13 20.68 2.47 -26.13
C ALA A 13 19.24 2.27 -25.62
N ALA A 14 18.49 1.34 -26.23
CA ALA A 14 17.16 1.00 -25.75
C ALA A 14 17.26 0.60 -24.26
N ALA A 15 16.37 1.12 -23.42
CA ALA A 15 16.32 0.73 -22.01
C ALA A 15 16.20 -0.81 -21.89
N GLU A 16 17.11 -1.43 -21.14
CA GLU A 16 17.08 -2.87 -20.88
C GLU A 16 16.15 -3.14 -19.68
N LEU A 17 14.99 -3.75 -19.93
CA LEU A 17 14.01 -4.05 -18.87
C LEU A 17 14.53 -5.15 -17.94
N PRO A 18 14.31 -5.04 -16.61
CA PRO A 18 14.89 -5.96 -15.64
C PRO A 18 14.20 -7.34 -15.65
N GLU A 19 14.93 -8.42 -15.95
CA GLU A 19 14.33 -9.77 -16.06
C GLU A 19 14.51 -10.66 -14.82
N GLY A 20 15.58 -10.48 -14.04
CA GLY A 20 15.90 -11.36 -12.92
C GLY A 20 16.13 -12.82 -13.34
N ALA A 21 15.63 -13.78 -12.54
CA ALA A 21 15.85 -15.22 -12.77
C ALA A 21 15.00 -15.83 -13.92
N ALA A 22 13.98 -15.12 -14.39
CA ALA A 22 13.07 -15.52 -15.47
C ALA A 22 12.55 -16.98 -15.47
N PRO A 23 11.93 -17.48 -14.38
CA PRO A 23 11.34 -18.82 -14.32
C PRO A 23 10.15 -19.01 -15.28
N ALA A 24 9.71 -20.26 -15.46
CA ALA A 24 8.56 -20.58 -16.30
C ALA A 24 7.26 -20.00 -15.71
N PRO A 25 6.39 -19.36 -16.51
CA PRO A 25 5.16 -18.75 -16.02
C PRO A 25 4.16 -19.77 -15.49
N LEU A 26 3.28 -19.32 -14.58
CA LEU A 26 2.19 -20.13 -14.06
C LEU A 26 0.94 -19.97 -14.94
N ALA A 27 0.27 -21.09 -15.22
CA ALA A 27 -1.04 -21.08 -15.86
C ALA A 27 -2.10 -20.65 -14.84
N GLN A 28 -3.06 -19.81 -15.24
CA GLN A 28 -4.11 -19.34 -14.34
C GLN A 28 -5.10 -20.49 -14.02
N PRO A 29 -5.26 -20.86 -12.73
CA PRO A 29 -6.12 -21.98 -12.35
C PRO A 29 -7.56 -21.82 -12.81
N GLY A 30 -8.16 -22.91 -13.29
CA GLY A 30 -9.58 -22.96 -13.69
C GLY A 30 -9.88 -22.47 -15.10
N PHE A 31 -8.97 -21.77 -15.79
CA PHE A 31 -9.18 -21.33 -17.17
C PHE A 31 -8.81 -22.41 -18.20
N PRO A 32 -9.43 -22.41 -19.40
CA PRO A 32 -9.08 -23.38 -20.45
C PRO A 32 -7.65 -23.22 -20.95
N ASP A 33 -7.23 -21.97 -21.16
CA ASP A 33 -5.92 -21.62 -21.69
C ASP A 33 -5.55 -20.17 -21.30
N ARG A 34 -4.36 -19.75 -21.75
CA ARG A 34 -3.81 -18.42 -21.47
C ARG A 34 -4.59 -17.27 -22.14
N LEU A 35 -5.21 -17.50 -23.30
CA LEU A 35 -5.99 -16.49 -24.01
C LEU A 35 -7.28 -16.16 -23.25
N HIS A 36 -7.96 -17.18 -22.74
CA HIS A 36 -9.17 -17.03 -21.94
C HIS A 36 -8.88 -16.32 -20.62
N ALA A 37 -7.80 -16.69 -19.93
CA ALA A 37 -7.35 -15.99 -18.73
C ALA A 37 -7.00 -14.52 -19.02
N TYR A 38 -6.32 -14.24 -20.13
CA TYR A 38 -5.98 -12.89 -20.57
C TYR A 38 -7.21 -12.02 -20.82
N VAL A 39 -8.21 -12.54 -21.53
CA VAL A 39 -9.48 -11.83 -21.76
C VAL A 39 -10.19 -11.54 -20.44
N TRP A 40 -10.30 -12.55 -19.58
CA TRP A 40 -11.00 -12.44 -18.31
C TRP A 40 -10.39 -11.37 -17.40
N LEU A 41 -9.08 -11.48 -17.14
CA LEU A 41 -8.39 -10.64 -16.16
C LEU A 41 -8.30 -9.16 -16.57
N ASN A 42 -8.48 -8.86 -17.86
CA ASN A 42 -8.41 -7.48 -18.36
C ASN A 42 -9.77 -6.90 -18.76
N TRP A 43 -10.87 -7.66 -18.67
CA TRP A 43 -12.17 -7.25 -19.20
C TRP A 43 -12.70 -5.94 -18.59
N GLN A 44 -12.45 -5.72 -17.29
CA GLN A 44 -12.87 -4.51 -16.57
C GLN A 44 -11.79 -3.40 -16.54
N LEU A 45 -10.66 -3.58 -17.24
CA LEU A 45 -9.51 -2.67 -17.15
C LEU A 45 -9.07 -2.10 -18.49
N THR A 46 -9.16 -2.87 -19.57
CA THR A 46 -8.62 -2.50 -20.87
C THR A 46 -9.65 -2.72 -21.98
N PRO A 47 -9.87 -1.74 -22.87
CA PRO A 47 -10.82 -1.88 -23.96
C PRO A 47 -10.53 -3.10 -24.84
N ALA A 48 -11.58 -3.81 -25.27
CA ALA A 48 -11.47 -5.03 -26.07
C ALA A 48 -10.65 -4.80 -27.36
N ALA A 49 -10.71 -3.60 -27.96
CA ALA A 49 -9.90 -3.23 -29.11
C ALA A 49 -8.39 -3.29 -28.83
N ARG A 50 -7.94 -2.77 -27.67
CA ARG A 50 -6.53 -2.84 -27.26
C ARG A 50 -6.12 -4.27 -26.90
N LEU A 51 -7.02 -5.04 -26.27
CA LEU A 51 -6.76 -6.46 -26.01
C LEU A 51 -6.56 -7.26 -27.31
N ALA A 52 -7.40 -7.00 -28.30
CA ALA A 52 -7.34 -7.63 -29.60
C ALA A 52 -6.04 -7.28 -30.36
N GLU A 53 -5.63 -6.00 -30.31
CA GLU A 53 -4.36 -5.52 -30.89
C GLU A 53 -3.15 -6.28 -30.33
N VAL A 54 -3.07 -6.46 -29.02
CA VAL A 54 -1.93 -7.10 -28.34
C VAL A 54 -1.71 -8.53 -28.81
N VAL A 55 -2.79 -9.29 -29.04
CA VAL A 55 -2.74 -10.72 -29.39
C VAL A 55 -3.00 -11.00 -30.88
N GLY A 56 -3.15 -9.96 -31.70
CA GLY A 56 -3.35 -10.09 -33.15
C GLY A 56 -4.72 -10.66 -33.54
N ALA A 57 -5.80 -10.23 -32.87
CA ALA A 57 -7.17 -10.61 -33.16
C ALA A 57 -8.07 -9.40 -33.50
N THR A 58 -9.33 -9.69 -33.83
CA THR A 58 -10.38 -8.67 -33.97
C THR A 58 -11.13 -8.47 -32.65
N GLU A 59 -11.68 -7.27 -32.42
CA GLU A 59 -12.46 -6.99 -31.22
C GLU A 59 -13.60 -8.01 -31.00
N GLU A 60 -14.30 -8.40 -32.06
CA GLU A 60 -15.38 -9.38 -31.99
C GLU A 60 -14.90 -10.78 -31.56
N GLN A 61 -13.70 -11.19 -31.96
CA GLN A 61 -13.12 -12.46 -31.50
C GLN A 61 -12.89 -12.46 -29.98
N LEU A 62 -12.43 -11.34 -29.42
CA LEU A 62 -12.21 -11.22 -27.97
C LEU A 62 -13.55 -11.16 -27.23
N LYS A 63 -14.57 -10.50 -27.80
CA LYS A 63 -15.95 -10.52 -27.29
C LYS A 63 -16.56 -11.92 -27.31
N GLU A 64 -16.34 -12.70 -28.37
CA GLU A 64 -16.76 -14.11 -28.47
C GLU A 64 -16.12 -14.95 -27.35
N VAL A 65 -14.81 -14.79 -27.11
CA VAL A 65 -14.08 -15.45 -26.01
C VAL A 65 -14.69 -15.06 -24.65
N ALA A 66 -14.94 -13.78 -24.40
CA ALA A 66 -15.58 -13.31 -23.17
C ALA A 66 -16.98 -13.91 -22.97
N ARG A 67 -17.84 -13.84 -24.00
CA ARG A 67 -19.20 -14.41 -24.01
C ARG A 67 -19.22 -15.92 -23.79
N SER A 68 -18.18 -16.62 -24.26
CA SER A 68 -18.05 -18.08 -24.10
C SER A 68 -17.84 -18.49 -22.64
N MET A 69 -17.22 -17.64 -21.82
CA MET A 69 -17.00 -17.85 -20.38
C MET A 69 -18.11 -17.26 -19.50
N GLY A 70 -19.12 -16.60 -20.10
CA GLY A 70 -20.22 -15.99 -19.35
C GLY A 70 -19.95 -14.57 -18.87
N LEU A 71 -18.93 -13.89 -19.39
CA LEU A 71 -18.74 -12.47 -19.14
C LEU A 71 -19.82 -11.65 -19.86
N PRO A 72 -20.31 -10.56 -19.25
CA PRO A 72 -21.27 -9.66 -19.88
C PRO A 72 -20.59 -8.80 -20.94
N GLU A 73 -21.37 -7.95 -21.61
CA GLU A 73 -20.82 -6.85 -22.42
C GLU A 73 -19.78 -6.06 -21.62
N GLN A 74 -18.74 -5.60 -22.30
CA GLN A 74 -17.66 -4.89 -21.63
C GLN A 74 -18.21 -3.62 -20.96
N PRO A 75 -17.93 -3.38 -19.66
CA PRO A 75 -18.38 -2.16 -19.01
C PRO A 75 -17.74 -0.93 -19.67
N ALA A 76 -18.37 0.23 -19.50
CA ALA A 76 -17.77 1.49 -19.93
C ALA A 76 -16.48 1.73 -19.13
N LEU A 77 -15.34 1.77 -19.82
CA LEU A 77 -14.04 1.99 -19.21
C LEU A 77 -13.67 3.47 -19.28
N SER A 78 -13.52 4.12 -18.13
CA SER A 78 -13.06 5.50 -18.08
C SER A 78 -11.55 5.57 -18.36
N PRO A 79 -11.05 6.67 -18.95
CA PRO A 79 -9.61 6.92 -19.08
C PRO A 79 -8.88 6.91 -17.72
N GLU A 80 -9.61 7.18 -16.63
CA GLU A 80 -9.07 7.16 -15.28
C GLU A 80 -8.62 5.75 -14.86
N ILE A 81 -9.31 4.69 -15.29
CA ILE A 81 -8.90 3.30 -15.00
C ILE A 81 -7.52 3.04 -15.59
N ALA A 82 -7.28 3.36 -16.86
CA ALA A 82 -5.98 3.16 -17.49
C ALA A 82 -4.86 3.94 -16.76
N ARG A 83 -5.16 5.16 -16.33
CA ARG A 83 -4.22 6.03 -15.62
C ARG A 83 -3.92 5.55 -14.20
N ARG A 84 -4.92 5.05 -13.46
CA ARG A 84 -4.82 4.70 -12.03
C ARG A 84 -4.64 3.21 -11.75
N ALA A 85 -4.78 2.33 -12.74
CA ALA A 85 -4.74 0.87 -12.56
C ALA A 85 -3.60 0.21 -13.36
N TYR A 86 -2.53 0.92 -13.70
CA TYR A 86 -1.42 0.32 -14.46
C TYR A 86 -0.69 -0.79 -13.66
N ILE A 87 -0.47 -0.64 -12.34
CA ILE A 87 0.09 -1.71 -11.48
C ILE A 87 -0.84 -2.92 -11.42
N THR A 88 -2.13 -2.68 -11.20
CA THR A 88 -3.21 -3.70 -11.29
C THR A 88 -3.15 -4.46 -12.62
N THR A 89 -2.99 -3.76 -13.73
CA THR A 89 -2.89 -4.35 -15.08
C THR A 89 -1.59 -5.14 -15.26
N LEU A 90 -0.44 -4.59 -14.87
CA LEU A 90 0.87 -5.25 -14.91
C LEU A 90 0.84 -6.56 -14.12
N ARG A 91 0.37 -6.53 -12.88
CA ARG A 91 0.37 -7.70 -11.97
C ARG A 91 -0.48 -8.85 -12.53
N ARG A 92 -1.63 -8.56 -13.14
CA ARG A 92 -2.52 -9.57 -13.77
C ARG A 92 -1.90 -10.22 -15.00
N ASN A 93 -1.04 -9.51 -15.71
CA ASN A 93 -0.42 -9.98 -16.95
C ASN A 93 1.03 -10.47 -16.78
N TRP A 94 1.57 -10.43 -15.55
CA TRP A 94 2.97 -10.76 -15.26
C TRP A 94 3.38 -12.18 -15.68
N HIS A 95 2.47 -13.15 -15.52
CA HIS A 95 2.64 -14.53 -15.98
C HIS A 95 2.02 -14.80 -17.36
N LEU A 96 1.33 -13.84 -17.97
CA LEU A 96 0.60 -14.04 -19.23
C LEU A 96 1.40 -13.56 -20.44
N LEU A 97 2.06 -12.40 -20.34
CA LEU A 97 2.62 -11.68 -21.47
C LEU A 97 4.14 -11.46 -21.34
N PRO A 98 4.91 -11.53 -22.44
CA PRO A 98 6.26 -10.98 -22.51
C PRO A 98 6.23 -9.44 -22.47
N TYR A 99 7.40 -8.82 -22.25
CA TYR A 99 7.52 -7.36 -22.17
C TYR A 99 6.95 -6.63 -23.40
N ASP A 100 7.27 -7.08 -24.61
CA ASP A 100 6.75 -6.46 -25.85
C ASP A 100 5.22 -6.34 -25.88
N GLN A 101 4.52 -7.34 -25.31
CA GLN A 101 3.06 -7.32 -25.24
C GLN A 101 2.54 -6.53 -24.04
N LEU A 102 3.28 -6.47 -22.93
CA LEU A 102 2.96 -5.57 -21.81
C LEU A 102 3.07 -4.10 -22.22
N LEU A 103 4.13 -3.75 -22.95
CA LEU A 103 4.32 -2.39 -23.49
C LEU A 103 3.17 -1.99 -24.42
N LYS A 104 2.77 -2.88 -25.34
CA LYS A 104 1.59 -2.66 -26.19
C LYS A 104 0.30 -2.53 -25.38
N LEU A 105 0.09 -3.40 -24.39
CA LEU A 105 -1.10 -3.39 -23.54
C LEU A 105 -1.25 -2.04 -22.82
N LEU A 106 -0.17 -1.55 -22.22
CA LEU A 106 -0.13 -0.27 -21.52
C LEU A 106 -0.10 0.94 -22.46
N GLY A 107 0.42 0.76 -23.68
CA GLY A 107 0.72 1.86 -24.60
C GLY A 107 1.95 2.66 -24.16
N TRP A 108 2.94 1.99 -23.56
CA TRP A 108 4.14 2.59 -22.98
C TRP A 108 5.40 2.24 -23.78
N THR A 109 6.41 3.08 -23.63
CA THR A 109 7.80 2.83 -24.04
C THR A 109 8.53 1.95 -23.02
N ALA A 110 9.67 1.38 -23.42
CA ALA A 110 10.50 0.58 -22.51
C ALA A 110 11.05 1.46 -21.36
N GLU A 111 11.41 2.70 -21.67
CA GLU A 111 11.93 3.69 -20.72
C GLU A 111 10.89 4.03 -19.64
N GLU A 112 9.61 4.22 -20.02
CA GLU A 112 8.53 4.45 -19.06
C GLU A 112 8.34 3.26 -18.11
N LEU A 113 8.34 2.03 -18.65
CA LEU A 113 8.20 0.84 -17.82
C LEU A 113 9.42 0.60 -16.92
N GLU A 114 10.64 0.81 -17.41
CA GLU A 114 11.88 0.71 -16.62
C GLU A 114 11.85 1.70 -15.46
N TYR A 115 11.49 2.96 -15.74
CA TYR A 115 11.36 4.00 -14.72
C TYR A 115 10.34 3.61 -13.66
N THR A 116 9.13 3.20 -14.05
CA THR A 116 8.07 2.78 -13.12
C THR A 116 8.48 1.57 -12.29
N LEU A 117 9.10 0.55 -12.88
CA LEU A 117 9.57 -0.64 -12.15
C LEU A 117 10.60 -0.30 -11.08
N ARG A 118 11.40 0.76 -11.28
CA ARG A 118 12.45 1.21 -10.36
C ARG A 118 11.95 2.21 -9.31
N GLU A 119 11.20 3.23 -9.73
CA GLU A 119 10.90 4.41 -8.92
C GLU A 119 9.54 4.32 -8.20
N ASP A 120 8.57 3.56 -8.73
CA ASP A 120 7.25 3.44 -8.10
C ASP A 120 7.32 2.42 -6.95
N ASP A 121 7.51 2.91 -5.73
CA ASP A 121 7.41 2.19 -4.45
C ASP A 121 7.77 0.69 -4.51
N PHE A 122 9.03 0.38 -4.86
CA PHE A 122 9.57 -0.98 -4.92
C PHE A 122 8.80 -1.94 -5.86
N LEU A 123 8.19 -1.46 -6.95
CA LEU A 123 7.31 -2.26 -7.81
C LEU A 123 7.98 -3.53 -8.36
N PHE A 124 9.23 -3.48 -8.83
CA PHE A 124 9.91 -4.70 -9.30
C PHE A 124 10.11 -5.74 -8.19
N ILE A 125 10.37 -5.31 -6.95
CA ILE A 125 10.46 -6.19 -5.77
C ILE A 125 9.08 -6.78 -5.45
N LYS A 126 8.02 -5.97 -5.52
CA LYS A 126 6.63 -6.42 -5.37
C LYS A 126 6.24 -7.44 -6.44
N LEU A 127 6.86 -7.39 -7.62
CA LEU A 127 6.71 -8.37 -8.70
C LEU A 127 7.67 -9.58 -8.59
N GLY A 128 8.48 -9.64 -7.53
CA GLY A 128 9.33 -10.79 -7.20
C GLY A 128 10.80 -10.68 -7.64
N ASN A 129 11.26 -9.49 -8.04
CA ASN A 129 12.59 -9.28 -8.63
C ASN A 129 12.87 -10.18 -9.85
N LEU A 130 11.81 -10.53 -10.58
CA LEU A 130 11.88 -11.39 -11.75
C LEU A 130 10.71 -11.10 -12.68
N LYS A 131 10.90 -11.38 -13.96
CA LYS A 131 9.85 -11.47 -14.97
C LYS A 131 9.76 -12.91 -15.49
N PRO A 132 8.65 -13.65 -15.30
CA PRO A 132 8.52 -14.99 -15.85
C PRO A 132 8.68 -15.00 -17.37
N LYS A 133 9.31 -16.06 -17.90
CA LYS A 133 9.59 -16.23 -19.33
C LYS A 133 8.32 -16.62 -20.09
N CYS A 134 7.50 -15.63 -20.40
CA CYS A 134 6.25 -15.79 -21.12
C CYS A 134 6.50 -15.83 -22.63
N GLU A 135 6.06 -16.91 -23.30
CA GLU A 135 5.99 -16.93 -24.77
C GLU A 135 4.98 -15.88 -25.28
N PRO A 136 5.15 -15.31 -26.48
CA PRO A 136 4.14 -14.43 -27.07
C PRO A 136 2.75 -15.08 -27.10
N LEU A 137 1.72 -14.35 -26.69
CA LEU A 137 0.33 -14.77 -26.73
C LEU A 137 -0.30 -14.31 -28.04
N ALA A 138 -0.71 -15.25 -28.88
CA ALA A 138 -1.46 -14.96 -30.10
C ALA A 138 -2.88 -15.53 -30.00
N TYR A 139 -3.81 -14.89 -30.68
CA TYR A 139 -5.14 -15.47 -30.86
C TYR A 139 -5.08 -16.76 -31.66
N ALA A 140 -5.78 -17.77 -31.17
CA ALA A 140 -6.10 -18.98 -31.89
C ALA A 140 -7.59 -19.32 -31.66
N PRO A 141 -8.32 -19.79 -32.68
CA PRO A 141 -9.67 -20.31 -32.47
C PRO A 141 -9.67 -21.44 -31.43
N PRO A 142 -10.61 -21.47 -30.48
CA PRO A 142 -10.65 -22.52 -29.47
C PRO A 142 -10.92 -23.88 -30.14
N ASP A 143 -10.35 -24.96 -29.58
CA ASP A 143 -10.72 -26.32 -29.95
C ASP A 143 -11.98 -26.78 -29.19
N ASP A 144 -12.39 -28.04 -29.39
CA ASP A 144 -13.58 -28.59 -28.73
C ASP A 144 -13.42 -28.69 -27.20
N ALA A 145 -12.22 -28.99 -26.71
CA ALA A 145 -11.95 -29.08 -25.28
C ALA A 145 -11.99 -27.70 -24.62
N THR A 146 -11.37 -26.70 -25.25
CA THR A 146 -11.43 -25.30 -24.83
C THR A 146 -12.86 -24.78 -24.83
N ARG A 147 -13.65 -25.07 -25.88
CA ARG A 147 -15.09 -24.71 -25.92
C ARG A 147 -15.88 -25.34 -24.78
N ALA A 148 -15.68 -26.64 -24.53
CA ALA A 148 -16.37 -27.36 -23.46
C ALA A 148 -16.01 -26.78 -22.09
N ARG A 149 -14.73 -26.46 -21.87
CA ARG A 149 -14.27 -25.84 -20.61
C ARG A 149 -14.85 -24.43 -20.43
N ALA A 150 -14.81 -23.58 -21.46
CA ALA A 150 -15.41 -22.25 -21.40
C ALA A 150 -16.92 -22.31 -21.10
N ALA A 151 -17.65 -23.24 -21.73
CA ALA A 151 -19.06 -23.48 -21.45
C ALA A 151 -19.31 -23.91 -19.99
N ARG A 152 -18.41 -24.71 -19.40
CA ARG A 152 -18.50 -25.04 -17.96
C ARG A 152 -18.28 -23.81 -17.08
N ILE A 153 -17.32 -22.96 -17.41
CA ILE A 153 -17.09 -21.68 -16.69
C ILE A 153 -18.35 -20.82 -16.75
N LYS A 154 -18.96 -20.68 -17.93
CA LYS A 154 -20.22 -19.96 -18.11
C LYS A 154 -21.36 -20.52 -17.24
N ALA A 155 -21.46 -21.85 -17.14
CA ALA A 155 -22.44 -22.49 -16.26
C ALA A 155 -22.17 -22.16 -14.79
N VAL A 156 -20.90 -22.24 -14.34
CA VAL A 156 -20.51 -21.87 -12.97
C VAL A 156 -20.85 -20.41 -12.65
N VAL A 157 -20.59 -19.50 -13.59
CA VAL A 157 -20.94 -18.08 -13.45
C VAL A 157 -22.45 -17.93 -13.28
N GLY A 158 -23.26 -18.54 -14.16
CA GLY A 158 -24.72 -18.46 -14.06
C GLY A 158 -25.31 -19.12 -12.81
N GLU A 159 -24.69 -20.20 -12.31
CA GLU A 159 -25.11 -20.89 -11.08
C GLU A 159 -24.77 -20.08 -9.82
N SER A 160 -23.61 -19.41 -9.81
CA SER A 160 -23.09 -18.73 -8.60
C SER A 160 -23.49 -17.26 -8.51
N PHE A 161 -23.82 -16.64 -9.65
CA PHE A 161 -24.20 -15.23 -9.77
C PHE A 161 -25.52 -15.13 -10.57
N PRO A 162 -26.67 -15.51 -9.96
CA PRO A 162 -27.94 -15.62 -10.67
C PRO A 162 -28.47 -14.26 -11.17
N ASP A 163 -28.09 -13.17 -10.51
CA ASP A 163 -28.41 -11.80 -10.92
C ASP A 163 -27.48 -11.27 -12.04
N GLY A 164 -26.53 -12.10 -12.48
CA GLY A 164 -25.52 -11.77 -13.49
C GLY A 164 -24.27 -11.10 -12.92
N LEU A 165 -23.25 -11.01 -13.77
CA LEU A 165 -22.05 -10.21 -13.50
C LEU A 165 -22.26 -8.81 -14.09
N GLY A 166 -21.83 -7.76 -13.39
CA GLY A 166 -21.93 -6.40 -13.91
C GLY A 166 -22.08 -5.34 -12.83
N ASP A 167 -22.37 -4.12 -13.28
CA ASP A 167 -22.62 -2.96 -12.42
C ASP A 167 -24.04 -3.03 -11.82
N LEU A 168 -24.22 -3.85 -10.79
CA LEU A 168 -25.50 -4.06 -10.12
C LEU A 168 -25.89 -2.89 -9.19
N THR A 169 -24.94 -2.00 -8.87
CA THR A 169 -25.04 -1.01 -7.79
C THR A 169 -24.76 0.43 -8.26
N GLY A 170 -24.18 0.62 -9.44
CA GLY A 170 -23.67 1.90 -9.95
C GLY A 170 -22.23 2.21 -9.50
N GLU A 171 -21.58 1.34 -8.71
CA GLU A 171 -20.24 1.55 -8.16
C GLU A 171 -19.19 0.83 -9.03
N THR A 172 -18.43 1.60 -9.79
CA THR A 172 -17.33 1.10 -10.63
C THR A 172 -15.97 1.42 -10.01
N LEU A 173 -14.88 0.82 -10.55
CA LEU A 173 -13.52 1.08 -10.06
C LEU A 173 -13.22 2.58 -10.03
N PHE A 174 -12.61 3.04 -8.94
CA PHE A 174 -12.30 4.45 -8.65
C PHE A 174 -13.50 5.39 -8.48
N THR A 175 -14.75 4.90 -8.43
CA THR A 175 -15.92 5.76 -8.12
C THR A 175 -15.71 6.51 -6.80
N PHE A 176 -15.08 5.86 -5.81
CA PHE A 176 -14.71 6.47 -4.55
C PHE A 176 -13.83 7.73 -4.68
N VAL A 177 -13.01 7.86 -5.73
CA VAL A 177 -12.16 9.04 -5.97
C VAL A 177 -13.03 10.25 -6.18
N SER A 178 -14.03 10.15 -7.07
CA SER A 178 -14.99 11.25 -7.29
C SER A 178 -15.78 11.61 -6.03
N ARG A 179 -16.22 10.60 -5.27
CA ARG A 179 -16.94 10.76 -4.00
C ARG A 179 -16.10 11.49 -2.94
N LEU A 180 -14.82 11.12 -2.80
CA LEU A 180 -13.92 11.74 -1.84
C LEU A 180 -13.41 13.12 -2.31
N SER A 181 -13.36 13.35 -3.63
CA SER A 181 -13.00 14.65 -4.22
C SER A 181 -14.12 15.67 -4.13
N ALA A 182 -15.37 15.22 -4.05
CA ALA A 182 -16.52 16.09 -3.90
C ALA A 182 -16.54 16.77 -2.50
N PRO A 183 -16.95 18.06 -2.42
CA PRO A 183 -17.10 18.75 -1.15
C PRO A 183 -17.94 17.95 -0.15
N PRO A 184 -17.53 17.85 1.13
CA PRO A 184 -18.33 17.16 2.13
C PRO A 184 -19.61 17.95 2.46
N SER A 185 -20.67 17.23 2.84
CA SER A 185 -21.92 17.87 3.23
C SER A 185 -21.78 18.52 4.61
N ALA A 186 -22.47 19.64 4.85
CA ALA A 186 -22.48 20.30 6.15
C ALA A 186 -22.98 19.35 7.26
N ASP A 187 -23.93 18.48 6.93
CA ASP A 187 -24.50 17.49 7.83
C ASP A 187 -23.68 16.19 7.92
N ASP A 188 -22.49 16.10 7.30
CA ASP A 188 -21.63 14.92 7.48
C ASP A 188 -21.07 14.91 8.91
N PRO A 189 -21.19 13.79 9.66
CA PRO A 189 -20.62 13.69 10.99
C PRO A 189 -19.11 13.97 10.96
N ALA A 190 -18.67 14.94 11.76
CA ALA A 190 -17.25 15.29 11.90
C ALA A 190 -16.95 15.65 13.36
N PRO A 191 -15.76 15.28 13.89
CA PRO A 191 -15.27 15.80 15.16
C PRO A 191 -15.46 17.33 15.30
N PRO A 192 -15.78 17.84 16.49
CA PRO A 192 -15.86 19.28 16.71
C PRO A 192 -14.54 19.97 16.36
N ALA A 193 -14.61 21.07 15.62
CA ALA A 193 -13.45 21.92 15.39
C ALA A 193 -12.98 22.52 16.73
N GLY A 194 -11.66 22.61 16.91
CA GLY A 194 -11.09 23.15 18.13
C GLY A 194 -9.58 22.88 18.26
N PRO A 195 -8.95 23.41 19.31
CA PRO A 195 -7.55 23.14 19.61
C PRO A 195 -7.36 21.65 19.91
N SER A 196 -6.17 21.14 19.56
CA SER A 196 -5.73 19.80 19.90
C SER A 196 -4.39 19.86 20.63
N HIS A 197 -4.17 18.91 21.52
CA HIS A 197 -2.88 18.71 22.18
C HIS A 197 -1.88 17.91 21.33
N PHE A 198 -2.29 17.43 20.15
CA PHE A 198 -1.38 16.93 19.14
C PHE A 198 -1.25 17.97 18.04
N GLU A 199 -0.08 18.52 17.77
CA GLU A 199 0.25 19.38 16.64
C GLU A 199 1.73 19.17 16.26
N PRO A 200 2.05 18.82 15.00
CA PRO A 200 1.14 18.64 13.89
C PRO A 200 0.46 17.25 13.87
N ARG A 201 -0.53 17.08 12.99
CA ARG A 201 -1.31 15.87 12.71
C ARG A 201 -1.45 15.74 11.19
N PHE A 202 -0.44 15.18 10.51
CA PHE A 202 -0.41 15.17 9.04
C PHE A 202 -0.47 13.78 8.41
N SER A 203 -1.03 13.72 7.19
CA SER A 203 -1.37 12.49 6.46
C SER A 203 -1.10 12.60 4.96
N SER A 204 -0.77 11.51 4.28
CA SER A 204 -0.78 11.44 2.81
C SER A 204 -2.22 11.34 2.30
N SER A 205 -2.40 11.66 1.01
CA SER A 205 -3.66 11.39 0.33
C SER A 205 -3.91 9.88 0.18
N TYR A 206 -5.17 9.46 0.35
CA TYR A 206 -5.62 8.08 0.23
C TYR A 206 -5.47 7.53 -1.20
N PHE A 207 -5.52 8.42 -2.20
CA PHE A 207 -5.43 8.07 -3.62
C PHE A 207 -4.41 8.94 -4.35
N ALA A 208 -3.35 9.34 -3.64
CA ALA A 208 -2.22 10.03 -4.24
C ALA A 208 -1.69 9.22 -5.44
N LEU A 209 -1.49 9.89 -6.56
CA LEU A 209 -0.79 9.32 -7.70
C LEU A 209 0.71 9.34 -7.46
N TYR A 210 1.37 8.21 -7.74
CA TYR A 210 2.82 8.09 -7.77
C TYR A 210 3.38 8.65 -9.10
N GLY A 211 4.61 9.14 -9.06
CA GLY A 211 5.25 9.85 -10.17
C GLY A 211 5.73 11.25 -9.79
N ASP A 212 5.61 12.22 -10.70
CA ASP A 212 5.95 13.63 -10.47
C ASP A 212 4.67 14.45 -10.18
N PRO A 213 4.19 14.51 -8.91
CA PRO A 213 2.90 15.12 -8.58
C PRO A 213 2.86 16.62 -8.87
N LEU A 214 4.02 17.28 -9.00
CA LEU A 214 4.13 18.71 -9.20
C LEU A 214 4.15 19.11 -10.69
N LEU A 215 4.15 18.13 -11.61
CA LEU A 215 3.89 18.35 -13.03
C LEU A 215 2.57 17.71 -13.50
N ALA A 216 2.07 16.72 -12.78
CA ALA A 216 0.71 16.21 -12.94
C ALA A 216 -0.32 17.19 -12.36
N PRO A 217 -1.61 17.11 -12.76
CA PRO A 217 -2.66 17.90 -12.12
C PRO A 217 -2.78 17.52 -10.63
N LEU A 218 -2.43 18.44 -9.74
CA LEU A 218 -2.46 18.21 -8.29
C LEU A 218 -3.87 17.89 -7.77
N ASP A 219 -4.91 18.31 -8.48
CA ASP A 219 -6.32 17.98 -8.18
C ASP A 219 -6.60 16.48 -8.22
N ASP A 220 -5.77 15.70 -8.93
CA ASP A 220 -5.93 14.25 -8.98
C ASP A 220 -5.50 13.55 -7.68
N SER A 221 -4.60 14.17 -6.91
CA SER A 221 -4.03 13.62 -5.68
C SER A 221 -4.53 14.36 -4.43
N PHE A 222 -4.74 15.68 -4.53
CA PHE A 222 -5.12 16.56 -3.43
C PHE A 222 -6.30 17.47 -3.82
N PRO A 223 -7.46 16.92 -4.21
CA PRO A 223 -8.64 17.73 -4.51
C PRO A 223 -9.18 18.42 -3.25
N ASP A 224 -9.76 19.61 -3.41
CA ASP A 224 -10.21 20.46 -2.29
C ASP A 224 -11.24 19.75 -1.39
N GLY A 225 -12.19 19.00 -1.96
CA GLY A 225 -13.16 18.23 -1.18
C GLY A 225 -12.50 17.14 -0.33
N TYR A 226 -11.40 16.56 -0.79
CA TYR A 226 -10.63 15.59 -0.01
C TYR A 226 -9.82 16.27 1.10
N LEU A 227 -9.18 17.40 0.81
CA LEU A 227 -8.48 18.22 1.80
C LEU A 227 -9.43 18.64 2.92
N GLU A 228 -10.63 19.12 2.59
CA GLU A 228 -11.65 19.48 3.57
C GLU A 228 -12.07 18.28 4.44
N ARG A 229 -12.26 17.09 3.84
CA ARG A 229 -12.61 15.87 4.59
C ARG A 229 -11.51 15.45 5.56
N LEU A 230 -10.24 15.53 5.16
CA LEU A 230 -9.12 15.24 6.06
C LEU A 230 -9.06 16.22 7.22
N ALA A 231 -9.22 17.52 6.95
CA ALA A 231 -9.26 18.55 7.98
C ALA A 231 -10.40 18.30 8.98
N ARG A 232 -11.60 17.95 8.47
CA ARG A 232 -12.76 17.60 9.28
C ARG A 232 -12.56 16.36 10.14
N SER A 233 -11.80 15.37 9.66
CA SER A 233 -11.38 14.20 10.45
C SER A 233 -10.19 14.48 11.39
N GLY A 234 -9.77 15.74 11.52
CA GLY A 234 -8.81 16.20 12.52
C GLY A 234 -7.36 16.28 12.05
N ALA A 235 -7.04 16.05 10.77
CA ALA A 235 -5.71 16.36 10.27
C ALA A 235 -5.49 17.89 10.22
N ASP A 236 -4.26 18.35 10.46
CA ASP A 236 -3.83 19.74 10.23
C ASP A 236 -2.73 19.85 9.17
N GLY A 237 -2.44 18.75 8.47
CA GLY A 237 -1.55 18.79 7.33
C GLY A 237 -1.64 17.60 6.40
N VAL A 238 -1.09 17.79 5.21
CA VAL A 238 -0.85 16.75 4.22
C VAL A 238 0.61 16.65 3.87
N TRP A 239 1.06 15.49 3.42
CA TRP A 239 2.41 15.34 2.91
C TRP A 239 2.47 14.72 1.52
N LEU A 240 3.53 15.06 0.79
CA LEU A 240 3.88 14.48 -0.50
C LEU A 240 5.39 14.26 -0.61
N GLN A 241 5.79 13.29 -1.44
CA GLN A 241 7.19 13.07 -1.78
C GLN A 241 7.71 14.13 -2.73
N ALA A 242 8.96 14.53 -2.53
CA ALA A 242 9.71 15.34 -3.47
C ALA A 242 11.12 14.77 -3.69
N VAL A 243 11.69 15.10 -4.85
CA VAL A 243 13.09 14.85 -5.19
C VAL A 243 13.80 16.20 -5.31
N LEU A 244 14.81 16.44 -4.49
CA LEU A 244 15.38 17.78 -4.27
C LEU A 244 16.01 18.37 -5.54
N TYR A 245 16.75 17.57 -6.31
CA TYR A 245 17.33 18.02 -7.58
C TYR A 245 16.27 18.35 -8.65
N ARG A 246 15.01 17.93 -8.49
CA ARG A 246 13.90 18.35 -9.36
C ARG A 246 13.25 19.67 -8.91
N LEU A 247 13.54 20.13 -7.69
CA LEU A 247 12.96 21.35 -7.10
C LEU A 247 13.94 22.52 -7.01
N ALA A 248 15.23 22.28 -7.26
CA ALA A 248 16.25 23.32 -7.27
C ALA A 248 17.29 23.03 -8.37
N PRO A 249 18.09 24.03 -8.78
CA PRO A 249 19.18 23.82 -9.74
C PRO A 249 20.12 22.69 -9.29
N PHE A 250 20.41 21.77 -10.22
CA PHE A 250 21.41 20.71 -10.02
C PHE A 250 22.67 21.05 -10.84
N PRO A 251 23.74 21.57 -10.22
CA PRO A 251 24.82 22.24 -10.94
C PRO A 251 25.66 21.30 -11.82
N TRP A 252 25.69 20.01 -11.50
CA TRP A 252 26.51 19.01 -12.21
C TRP A 252 25.80 18.36 -13.41
N ASP A 253 24.47 18.46 -13.46
CA ASP A 253 23.65 17.98 -14.58
C ASP A 253 22.32 18.78 -14.63
N PRO A 254 22.32 19.97 -15.28
CA PRO A 254 21.17 20.86 -15.29
C PRO A 254 19.88 20.23 -15.86
N ALA A 255 20.01 19.21 -16.73
CA ALA A 255 18.87 18.53 -17.33
C ALA A 255 18.01 17.80 -16.28
N ARG A 256 18.61 17.34 -15.17
CA ARG A 256 17.87 16.71 -14.05
C ARG A 256 17.01 17.68 -13.27
N SER A 257 17.39 18.96 -13.27
CA SER A 257 16.63 20.05 -12.68
C SER A 257 15.72 20.77 -13.67
N ASP A 258 15.49 20.22 -14.87
CA ASP A 258 14.60 20.85 -15.83
C ASP A 258 13.21 21.10 -15.23
N ARG A 259 12.63 22.26 -15.53
CA ARG A 259 11.32 22.72 -15.02
C ARG A 259 11.19 22.81 -13.49
N TYR A 260 12.28 22.90 -12.72
CA TYR A 260 12.20 23.04 -11.26
C TYR A 260 11.34 24.24 -10.82
N GLY A 261 11.43 25.38 -11.53
CA GLY A 261 10.63 26.57 -11.23
C GLY A 261 9.13 26.37 -11.43
N GLU A 262 8.73 25.53 -12.38
CA GLU A 262 7.32 25.16 -12.57
C GLU A 262 6.82 24.30 -11.41
N ARG A 263 7.61 23.31 -10.98
CA ARG A 263 7.27 22.47 -9.81
C ARG A 263 7.15 23.30 -8.53
N LEU A 264 8.04 24.27 -8.31
CA LEU A 264 7.96 25.18 -7.18
C LEU A 264 6.68 26.02 -7.21
N LYS A 265 6.27 26.50 -8.39
CA LYS A 265 5.01 27.23 -8.55
C LYS A 265 3.80 26.35 -8.22
N GLN A 266 3.78 25.09 -8.67
CA GLN A 266 2.71 24.15 -8.37
C GLN A 266 2.68 23.78 -6.88
N LEU A 267 3.85 23.61 -6.25
CA LEU A 267 3.97 23.38 -4.81
C LEU A 267 3.40 24.57 -4.02
N GLY A 268 3.73 25.81 -4.41
CA GLY A 268 3.16 27.01 -3.81
C GLY A 268 1.63 27.08 -3.96
N ALA A 269 1.10 26.68 -5.12
CA ALA A 269 -0.35 26.62 -5.34
C ALA A 269 -1.04 25.57 -4.44
N LEU A 270 -0.41 24.41 -4.22
CA LEU A 270 -0.91 23.41 -3.28
C LEU A 270 -0.91 23.93 -1.83
N VAL A 271 0.17 24.59 -1.42
CA VAL A 271 0.28 25.19 -0.07
C VAL A 271 -0.84 26.20 0.17
N GLU A 272 -1.08 27.10 -0.80
CA GLU A 272 -2.14 28.09 -0.68
C GLU A 272 -3.54 27.47 -0.58
N ARG A 273 -3.81 26.42 -1.37
CA ARG A 273 -5.09 25.69 -1.31
C ARG A 273 -5.25 24.89 -0.02
N ALA A 274 -4.25 24.14 0.40
CA ALA A 274 -4.30 23.40 1.66
C ALA A 274 -4.56 24.35 2.85
N ARG A 275 -3.96 25.55 2.83
CA ARG A 275 -4.15 26.59 3.84
C ARG A 275 -5.60 27.08 3.93
N THR A 276 -6.36 27.13 2.83
CA THR A 276 -7.80 27.51 2.89
C THR A 276 -8.65 26.51 3.66
N HIS A 277 -8.17 25.27 3.81
CA HIS A 277 -8.79 24.22 4.61
C HIS A 277 -8.15 24.06 6.01
N GLY A 278 -7.21 24.94 6.39
CA GLY A 278 -6.48 24.84 7.66
C GLY A 278 -5.39 23.77 7.69
N LEU A 279 -4.93 23.31 6.52
CA LEU A 279 -3.90 22.28 6.38
C LEU A 279 -2.54 22.88 6.00
N GLY A 280 -1.49 22.44 6.67
CA GLY A 280 -0.10 22.64 6.24
C GLY A 280 0.37 21.57 5.25
N VAL A 281 1.31 21.90 4.37
CA VAL A 281 1.94 20.92 3.46
C VAL A 281 3.34 20.56 3.94
N TYR A 282 3.64 19.26 3.97
CA TYR A 282 4.93 18.70 4.36
C TYR A 282 5.59 18.00 3.18
N LEU A 283 6.89 18.19 2.98
CA LEU A 283 7.64 17.43 1.98
C LEU A 283 8.42 16.29 2.61
N TYR A 284 8.27 15.10 2.05
CA TYR A 284 9.17 13.99 2.30
C TYR A 284 10.42 14.12 1.42
N LEU A 285 11.59 14.26 2.05
CA LEU A 285 12.89 14.32 1.37
C LEU A 285 13.78 13.15 1.85
N ASN A 286 14.11 12.23 0.94
CA ASN A 286 15.10 11.18 1.16
C ASN A 286 16.30 11.46 0.26
N GLU A 287 17.17 12.33 0.75
CA GLU A 287 18.16 13.06 -0.04
C GLU A 287 19.57 12.99 0.58
N PRO A 288 20.63 13.16 -0.23
CA PRO A 288 20.62 13.30 -1.69
C PRO A 288 20.27 11.98 -2.39
N ARG A 289 19.49 12.02 -3.47
CA ARG A 289 19.32 10.85 -4.35
C ARG A 289 20.65 10.43 -5.00
N THR A 290 20.88 9.13 -5.13
CA THR A 290 22.04 8.56 -5.82
C THR A 290 22.04 8.90 -7.31
N MET A 291 23.23 8.79 -7.91
CA MET A 291 23.45 8.96 -9.34
C MET A 291 23.97 7.65 -9.95
N PRO A 292 23.68 7.38 -11.24
CA PRO A 292 24.25 6.21 -11.92
C PRO A 292 25.77 6.31 -11.96
N GLU A 293 26.47 5.18 -12.02
CA GLU A 293 27.94 5.16 -12.09
C GLU A 293 28.53 6.04 -13.20
N SER A 294 27.86 6.12 -14.35
CA SER A 294 28.27 6.95 -15.48
C SER A 294 28.42 8.43 -15.12
N PHE A 295 27.57 8.97 -14.23
CA PHE A 295 27.66 10.34 -13.74
C PHE A 295 29.00 10.63 -13.04
N PHE A 296 29.54 9.65 -12.30
CA PHE A 296 30.79 9.80 -11.56
C PHE A 296 32.05 9.62 -12.42
N THR A 297 31.90 9.32 -13.72
CA THR A 297 33.04 9.38 -14.65
C THR A 297 33.47 10.83 -14.89
N GLU A 298 32.50 11.75 -14.92
CA GLU A 298 32.75 13.19 -15.08
C GLU A 298 32.95 13.90 -13.74
N HIS A 299 32.31 13.42 -12.67
CA HIS A 299 32.37 14.01 -11.31
C HIS A 299 32.87 13.02 -10.24
N PRO A 300 34.08 12.42 -10.38
CA PRO A 300 34.60 11.39 -9.47
C PRO A 300 34.81 11.88 -8.03
N GLU A 301 35.03 13.19 -7.85
CA GLU A 301 35.25 13.83 -6.56
C GLU A 301 34.01 13.80 -5.65
N LEU A 302 32.80 13.78 -6.24
CA LEU A 302 31.53 13.74 -5.50
C LEU A 302 31.20 12.34 -4.98
N ARG A 303 31.82 11.31 -5.55
CA ARG A 303 31.42 9.89 -5.42
C ARG A 303 31.57 9.33 -4.02
N GLY A 304 30.49 8.80 -3.46
CA GLY A 304 30.47 8.07 -2.20
C GLY A 304 30.51 6.55 -2.37
N VAL A 305 29.67 5.86 -1.59
CA VAL A 305 29.55 4.39 -1.62
C VAL A 305 28.66 3.98 -2.79
N GLU A 306 28.90 2.78 -3.31
CA GLU A 306 28.20 2.21 -4.46
C GLU A 306 27.32 1.03 -4.03
N GLU A 307 26.16 0.93 -4.67
CA GLU A 307 25.23 -0.19 -4.58
C GLU A 307 24.43 -0.32 -5.87
N ASN A 308 24.37 -1.52 -6.44
CA ASN A 308 23.52 -1.89 -7.58
C ASN A 308 23.62 -0.95 -8.81
N GLY A 309 24.82 -0.52 -9.20
CA GLY A 309 25.03 0.35 -10.38
C GLY A 309 24.81 1.85 -10.12
N TYR A 310 24.57 2.23 -8.87
CA TYR A 310 24.43 3.60 -8.41
C TYR A 310 25.45 3.91 -7.32
N ALA A 311 25.82 5.18 -7.17
CA ALA A 311 26.63 5.64 -6.05
C ALA A 311 26.07 6.91 -5.41
N THR A 312 26.35 7.08 -4.12
CA THR A 312 25.90 8.26 -3.36
C THR A 312 26.64 9.51 -3.78
N LEU A 313 25.95 10.65 -3.73
CA LEU A 313 26.60 11.95 -3.60
C LEU A 313 27.10 12.07 -2.16
N CYS A 314 28.42 12.02 -1.96
CA CYS A 314 29.00 11.96 -0.62
C CYS A 314 28.76 13.27 0.14
N THR A 315 27.90 13.26 1.16
CA THR A 315 27.55 14.46 1.96
C THR A 315 28.69 15.01 2.83
N SER A 316 29.82 14.31 2.91
CA SER A 316 31.07 14.85 3.50
C SER A 316 31.87 15.70 2.52
N VAL A 317 31.49 15.76 1.24
CA VAL A 317 32.08 16.66 0.25
C VAL A 317 31.43 18.04 0.42
N PRO A 318 32.22 19.11 0.62
CA PRO A 318 31.68 20.46 0.85
C PRO A 318 30.71 20.93 -0.23
N GLU A 319 30.99 20.64 -1.50
CA GLU A 319 30.18 21.03 -2.66
C GLU A 319 28.81 20.35 -2.63
N VAL A 320 28.74 19.07 -2.23
CA VAL A 320 27.47 18.35 -2.06
C VAL A 320 26.65 18.93 -0.91
N ARG A 321 27.31 19.25 0.21
CA ARG A 321 26.64 19.84 1.38
C ARG A 321 26.11 21.24 1.08
N GLN A 322 26.90 22.06 0.39
CA GLN A 322 26.50 23.39 -0.04
C GLN A 322 25.30 23.31 -0.99
N TRP A 323 25.31 22.37 -1.94
CA TRP A 323 24.16 22.16 -2.83
C TRP A 323 22.88 21.76 -2.08
N LEU A 324 22.97 20.88 -1.07
CA LEU A 324 21.81 20.52 -0.23
C LEU A 324 21.22 21.75 0.47
N ARG A 325 22.09 22.55 1.10
CA ARG A 325 21.71 23.82 1.75
C ARG A 325 21.04 24.79 0.77
N ASP A 326 21.69 25.06 -0.36
CA ASP A 326 21.19 26.02 -1.36
C ASP A 326 19.89 25.57 -2.01
N SER A 327 19.73 24.26 -2.21
CA SER A 327 18.51 23.66 -2.76
C SER A 327 17.34 23.81 -1.81
N VAL A 328 17.53 23.52 -0.51
CA VAL A 328 16.50 23.75 0.50
C VAL A 328 16.16 25.23 0.62
N ALA A 329 17.17 26.11 0.62
CA ALA A 329 16.94 27.56 0.63
C ALA A 329 16.11 28.02 -0.59
N THR A 330 16.37 27.44 -1.76
CA THR A 330 15.60 27.71 -3.00
C THR A 330 14.14 27.31 -2.84
N VAL A 331 13.87 26.10 -2.34
CA VAL A 331 12.51 25.61 -2.10
C VAL A 331 11.78 26.51 -1.09
N CYS A 332 12.40 26.76 0.06
CA CYS A 332 11.80 27.55 1.14
C CYS A 332 11.57 29.01 0.76
N ARG A 333 12.46 29.64 -0.03
CA ARG A 333 12.22 31.01 -0.54
C ARG A 333 11.07 31.07 -1.54
N ALA A 334 10.93 30.04 -2.38
CA ALA A 334 9.86 29.97 -3.36
C ALA A 334 8.50 29.65 -2.71
N VAL A 335 8.50 28.89 -1.61
CA VAL A 335 7.29 28.46 -0.89
C VAL A 335 7.48 28.67 0.62
N PRO A 336 7.41 29.94 1.10
CA PRO A 336 7.74 30.28 2.49
C PRO A 336 6.75 29.74 3.53
N ASP A 337 5.52 29.45 3.11
CA ASP A 337 4.45 28.92 3.97
C ASP A 337 4.43 27.38 4.03
N LEU A 338 5.47 26.71 3.54
CA LEU A 338 5.62 25.26 3.69
C LEU A 338 5.68 24.89 5.19
N ALA A 339 4.84 23.95 5.61
CA ALA A 339 4.67 23.63 7.03
C ALA A 339 5.84 22.80 7.58
N GLY A 340 6.41 21.91 6.76
CA GLY A 340 7.58 21.14 7.18
C GLY A 340 8.30 20.36 6.09
N LEU A 341 9.50 19.93 6.42
CA LEU A 341 10.28 18.93 5.73
C LEU A 341 10.49 17.76 6.70
N PHE A 342 10.35 16.53 6.22
CA PHE A 342 10.74 15.37 7.00
C PHE A 342 11.57 14.40 6.17
N THR A 343 12.47 13.69 6.85
CA THR A 343 13.45 12.85 6.19
C THR A 343 13.54 11.49 6.84
N ILE A 344 13.67 10.47 6.01
CA ILE A 344 14.30 9.20 6.39
C ILE A 344 15.76 9.34 5.96
N SER A 345 16.71 8.99 6.84
CA SER A 345 18.15 9.18 6.57
C SER A 345 18.96 7.87 6.65
N ALA A 346 18.26 6.75 6.89
CA ALA A 346 18.78 5.39 6.78
C ALA A 346 17.70 4.46 6.19
N SER A 347 18.09 3.35 5.58
CA SER A 347 17.22 2.30 5.00
C SER A 347 16.65 2.52 3.59
N GLU A 348 15.67 3.40 3.36
CA GLU A 348 14.80 3.28 2.15
C GLU A 348 15.52 3.43 0.80
N ASN A 349 16.16 4.58 0.57
CA ASN A 349 17.04 4.77 -0.57
C ASN A 349 18.48 4.94 -0.09
N LEU A 350 19.39 4.52 -0.96
CA LEU A 350 20.79 4.86 -0.83
C LEU A 350 20.91 6.37 -1.02
N THR A 351 21.34 7.10 0.02
CA THR A 351 21.40 8.58 0.03
C THR A 351 22.74 9.10 0.51
N THR A 352 23.03 8.92 1.80
CA THR A 352 24.34 9.18 2.38
C THR A 352 25.21 7.93 2.35
N CYS A 353 26.53 8.07 2.50
CA CYS A 353 27.42 6.90 2.59
C CYS A 353 27.05 5.92 3.72
N TRP A 354 26.31 6.36 4.74
CA TRP A 354 25.91 5.54 5.87
C TRP A 354 24.42 5.15 5.85
N SER A 355 23.62 5.56 4.86
CA SER A 355 22.18 5.26 4.85
C SER A 355 21.90 3.75 4.80
N HIS A 356 22.73 2.99 4.08
CA HIS A 356 22.74 1.52 4.06
C HIS A 356 23.97 0.95 4.78
N PHE A 357 24.51 1.69 5.76
CA PHE A 357 25.60 1.24 6.62
C PHE A 357 26.95 0.98 5.93
N GLY A 358 27.10 1.37 4.66
CA GLY A 358 28.29 1.11 3.84
C GLY A 358 29.45 2.08 4.03
N GLY A 359 29.35 3.06 4.93
CA GLY A 359 30.19 4.26 4.93
C GLY A 359 31.68 4.00 5.20
N ALA A 360 32.02 2.84 5.76
CA ALA A 360 33.39 2.36 5.90
C ALA A 360 34.12 2.22 4.54
N LYS A 361 33.38 2.03 3.44
CA LYS A 361 33.93 1.96 2.08
C LYS A 361 34.27 3.33 1.48
N CYS A 362 33.78 4.42 2.08
CA CYS A 362 34.06 5.77 1.61
C CYS A 362 35.23 6.37 2.41
N PRO A 363 36.34 6.78 1.76
CA PRO A 363 37.54 7.28 2.47
C PRO A 363 37.27 8.56 3.28
N ARG A 364 36.22 9.31 2.95
CA ARG A 364 35.81 10.53 3.66
C ARG A 364 34.86 10.26 4.83
N CYS A 365 34.06 9.20 4.77
CA CYS A 365 33.03 8.91 5.77
C CYS A 365 33.43 7.82 6.77
N ALA A 366 34.43 6.99 6.46
CA ALA A 366 34.84 5.87 7.30
C ALA A 366 35.21 6.30 8.73
N GLY A 367 36.01 7.35 8.87
CA GLY A 367 36.43 7.89 10.17
C GLY A 367 35.39 8.76 10.89
N ARG A 368 34.27 9.09 10.23
CA ARG A 368 33.22 9.98 10.78
C ARG A 368 32.08 9.22 11.46
N GLY A 369 31.79 8.01 10.98
CA GLY A 369 30.66 7.20 11.45
C GLY A 369 29.30 7.70 10.95
N GLY A 370 28.27 6.85 11.13
CA GLY A 370 26.90 7.13 10.67
C GLY A 370 26.24 8.31 11.37
N ALA A 371 26.37 8.39 12.71
CA ALA A 371 25.78 9.46 13.51
C ALA A 371 26.21 10.85 13.04
N SER A 372 27.52 11.11 12.87
CA SER A 372 28.02 12.42 12.42
C SER A 372 27.60 12.73 10.98
N VAL A 373 27.67 11.77 10.06
CA VAL A 373 27.34 12.01 8.65
C VAL A 373 25.84 12.30 8.45
N ILE A 374 24.98 11.65 9.23
CA ILE A 374 23.53 11.92 9.20
C ILE A 374 23.20 13.23 9.92
N ALA A 375 23.87 13.56 11.04
CA ALA A 375 23.70 14.85 11.70
C ALA A 375 24.07 16.03 10.77
N ASP A 376 25.19 15.93 10.05
CA ASP A 376 25.61 16.89 9.04
C ASP A 376 24.58 17.10 7.92
N LEU A 377 23.91 16.03 7.49
CA LEU A 377 22.84 16.13 6.50
C LEU A 377 21.73 17.05 7.03
N HIS A 378 21.24 16.80 8.24
CA HIS A 378 20.19 17.62 8.84
C HIS A 378 20.65 19.06 9.10
N ALA A 379 21.92 19.26 9.46
CA ALA A 379 22.52 20.59 9.58
C ALA A 379 22.47 21.36 8.26
N ALA A 380 22.84 20.74 7.14
CA ALA A 380 22.77 21.38 5.82
C ALA A 380 21.33 21.77 5.43
N LEU A 381 20.36 20.89 5.70
CA LEU A 381 18.94 21.20 5.46
C LEU A 381 18.49 22.39 6.32
N ARG A 382 18.84 22.38 7.61
CA ARG A 382 18.47 23.45 8.54
C ARG A 382 19.12 24.79 8.14
N GLU A 383 20.39 24.81 7.79
CA GLU A 383 21.08 26.00 7.31
C GLU A 383 20.36 26.60 6.09
N GLY A 384 19.87 25.77 5.17
CA GLY A 384 19.09 26.22 4.01
C GLY A 384 17.76 26.87 4.42
N MET A 385 17.09 26.33 5.43
CA MET A 385 15.84 26.89 5.97
C MET A 385 16.09 28.22 6.69
N ASP A 386 17.15 28.30 7.50
CA ASP A 386 17.54 29.52 8.21
C ASP A 386 17.93 30.65 7.23
N ASP A 387 18.68 30.32 6.17
CA ASP A 387 19.03 31.25 5.09
C ASP A 387 17.83 31.76 4.29
N ALA A 388 16.73 31.00 4.26
CA ALA A 388 15.48 31.42 3.66
C ALA A 388 14.63 32.29 4.62
N GLY A 389 14.95 32.28 5.92
CA GLY A 389 14.22 33.03 6.94
C GLY A 389 12.81 32.48 7.21
N VAL A 390 12.59 31.19 6.97
CA VAL A 390 11.27 30.54 7.13
C VAL A 390 11.11 29.87 8.50
N LYS A 391 9.87 29.57 8.87
CA LYS A 391 9.52 28.81 10.10
C LYS A 391 9.13 27.36 9.82
N THR A 392 9.41 26.86 8.62
CA THR A 392 9.19 25.48 8.22
C THR A 392 9.80 24.53 9.26
N ARG A 393 9.08 23.47 9.64
CA ARG A 393 9.57 22.50 10.62
C ARG A 393 10.52 21.50 9.96
N LEU A 394 11.63 21.15 10.60
CA LEU A 394 12.48 20.02 10.19
C LEU A 394 12.20 18.82 11.09
N ILE A 395 11.84 17.69 10.50
CA ILE A 395 11.54 16.44 11.21
C ILE A 395 12.53 15.35 10.78
N ALA A 396 13.36 14.91 11.71
CA ALA A 396 14.25 13.77 11.53
C ALA A 396 13.51 12.49 11.94
N TRP A 397 13.08 11.68 10.97
CA TRP A 397 12.49 10.39 11.27
C TRP A 397 13.61 9.35 11.45
N ASP A 398 13.67 8.77 12.64
CA ASP A 398 14.66 7.78 13.06
C ASP A 398 14.54 6.40 12.38
N TRP A 399 13.80 6.33 11.27
CA TRP A 399 13.60 5.11 10.51
C TRP A 399 14.93 4.59 9.99
N GLY A 400 15.20 3.31 10.28
CA GLY A 400 16.46 2.65 9.90
C GLY A 400 17.69 3.08 10.71
N TRP A 401 17.57 4.02 11.65
CA TRP A 401 18.69 4.35 12.53
C TRP A 401 19.02 3.16 13.42
N ARG A 402 20.32 2.87 13.52
CA ARG A 402 20.83 1.88 14.46
C ARG A 402 20.81 2.43 15.88
N ASP A 403 20.51 1.57 16.84
CA ASP A 403 20.41 1.96 18.25
C ASP A 403 21.71 2.57 18.77
N GLU A 404 22.87 2.06 18.35
CA GLU A 404 24.16 2.60 18.77
C GLU A 404 24.44 4.02 18.24
N TRP A 405 23.70 4.50 17.23
CA TRP A 405 23.87 5.84 16.69
C TRP A 405 23.01 6.88 17.39
N VAL A 406 21.88 6.48 17.97
CA VAL A 406 20.80 7.41 18.35
C VAL A 406 21.32 8.52 19.25
N LYS A 407 22.04 8.19 20.32
CA LYS A 407 22.51 9.18 21.31
C LYS A 407 23.41 10.26 20.70
N ASP A 408 24.43 9.84 19.94
CA ASP A 408 25.38 10.77 19.33
C ASP A 408 24.73 11.54 18.18
N LEU A 409 23.83 10.90 17.44
CA LEU A 409 23.13 11.51 16.32
C LEU A 409 22.17 12.59 16.82
N VAL A 410 21.31 12.32 17.80
CA VAL A 410 20.38 13.34 18.34
C VAL A 410 21.13 14.50 19.01
N ALA A 411 22.26 14.23 19.68
CA ALA A 411 23.11 15.29 20.23
C ALA A 411 23.74 16.19 19.15
N GLY A 412 23.91 15.66 17.93
CA GLY A 412 24.44 16.40 16.79
C GLY A 412 23.38 17.06 15.91
N LEU A 413 22.09 16.82 16.14
CA LEU A 413 21.03 17.45 15.33
C LEU A 413 20.90 18.96 15.63
N PRO A 414 20.52 19.78 14.64
CA PRO A 414 20.28 21.20 14.84
C PRO A 414 19.16 21.47 15.85
N GLU A 415 19.29 22.54 16.64
CA GLU A 415 18.29 22.98 17.62
C GLU A 415 16.91 23.14 16.97
N GLY A 416 15.86 22.62 17.61
CA GLY A 416 14.49 22.70 17.09
C GLY A 416 14.13 21.64 16.03
N THR A 417 15.07 20.78 15.63
CA THR A 417 14.76 19.58 14.82
C THR A 417 13.87 18.65 15.64
N THR A 418 12.71 18.27 15.08
CA THR A 418 11.81 17.33 15.74
C THR A 418 12.25 15.89 15.45
N VAL A 419 12.43 15.06 16.47
CA VAL A 419 12.74 13.63 16.30
C VAL A 419 11.43 12.84 16.25
N GLN A 420 11.22 12.12 15.15
CA GLN A 420 10.07 11.25 14.95
C GLN A 420 10.47 9.78 15.10
N SER A 421 9.69 9.01 15.88
CA SER A 421 9.86 7.56 16.00
C SER A 421 8.53 6.83 15.75
N VAL A 422 8.60 5.63 15.15
CA VAL A 422 7.45 4.72 15.05
C VAL A 422 7.04 4.30 16.45
N SER A 423 5.80 4.58 16.83
CA SER A 423 5.35 4.38 18.21
C SER A 423 5.43 2.92 18.64
N GLU A 424 5.06 2.00 17.76
CA GLU A 424 4.83 0.59 18.05
C GLU A 424 6.13 -0.23 18.09
N TRP A 425 7.26 0.34 17.69
CA TRP A 425 8.52 -0.41 17.58
C TRP A 425 9.00 -1.01 18.90
N GLU A 426 9.42 -2.28 18.81
CA GLU A 426 9.82 -3.17 19.90
C GLU A 426 8.68 -3.50 20.90
N VAL A 427 7.41 -3.18 20.64
CA VAL A 427 6.31 -3.68 21.49
C VAL A 427 6.38 -5.22 21.52
N PRO A 428 6.57 -5.85 22.70
CA PRO A 428 6.66 -7.30 22.79
C PRO A 428 5.26 -7.91 22.64
N ILE A 429 5.17 -8.99 21.88
CA ILE A 429 3.91 -9.72 21.66
C ILE A 429 4.10 -11.22 21.83
N THR A 430 3.03 -11.89 22.22
CA THR A 430 2.93 -13.35 22.20
C THR A 430 1.60 -13.72 21.55
N ARG A 431 1.63 -14.55 20.50
CA ARG A 431 0.44 -14.97 19.73
C ARG A 431 0.50 -16.47 19.51
N GLY A 432 -0.56 -17.19 19.92
CA GLY A 432 -0.59 -18.64 19.81
C GLY A 432 0.61 -19.36 20.46
N GLY A 433 1.20 -18.78 21.52
CA GLY A 433 2.38 -19.31 22.20
C GLY A 433 3.73 -18.95 21.57
N VAL A 434 3.76 -18.20 20.47
CA VAL A 434 5.00 -17.72 19.83
C VAL A 434 5.25 -16.27 20.23
N SER A 435 6.44 -16.00 20.78
CA SER A 435 6.87 -14.64 21.16
C SER A 435 7.66 -13.97 20.05
N SER A 436 7.39 -12.68 19.83
CA SER A 436 8.10 -11.81 18.90
C SER A 436 7.98 -10.35 19.36
N ALA A 437 8.43 -9.40 18.54
CA ALA A 437 8.25 -7.98 18.79
C ALA A 437 7.87 -7.26 17.50
N ILE A 438 7.20 -6.12 17.66
CA ILE A 438 6.78 -5.29 16.53
C ILE A 438 8.00 -4.59 15.90
N GLY A 439 8.12 -4.72 14.57
CA GLY A 439 9.19 -4.14 13.75
C GLY A 439 8.67 -3.16 12.69
N GLU A 440 7.39 -2.80 12.74
CA GLU A 440 6.70 -1.87 11.83
C GLU A 440 5.67 -1.02 12.60
N TYR A 441 4.98 -0.09 11.94
CA TYR A 441 3.73 0.44 12.48
C TYR A 441 2.65 -0.65 12.48
N SER A 442 1.86 -0.72 13.57
CA SER A 442 0.89 -1.80 13.81
C SER A 442 -0.40 -1.29 14.45
N LEU A 443 -1.52 -1.88 14.05
CA LEU A 443 -2.83 -1.70 14.66
C LEU A 443 -3.21 -2.90 15.56
N SER A 444 -2.60 -4.07 15.39
CA SER A 444 -2.83 -5.23 16.27
C SER A 444 -2.04 -5.16 17.59
N ALA A 445 -0.98 -4.35 17.61
CA ALA A 445 -0.15 -4.11 18.78
C ALA A 445 0.22 -2.62 18.86
N ILE A 446 -0.50 -1.91 19.73
CA ILE A 446 -0.34 -0.46 19.87
C ILE A 446 0.82 -0.09 20.81
N GLY A 447 1.47 1.03 20.49
CA GLY A 447 2.58 1.58 21.24
C GLY A 447 2.19 2.36 22.52
N PRO A 448 3.13 3.11 23.10
CA PRO A 448 4.53 3.18 22.69
C PRO A 448 5.34 1.95 23.11
N GLY A 449 6.25 1.50 22.25
CA GLY A 449 7.20 0.42 22.52
C GLY A 449 8.52 0.89 23.12
N PRO A 450 9.37 -0.04 23.60
CA PRO A 450 10.66 0.26 24.23
C PRO A 450 11.61 1.10 23.36
N ARG A 451 11.70 0.82 22.05
CA ARG A 451 12.55 1.59 21.12
C ARG A 451 12.13 3.05 21.06
N ALA A 452 10.84 3.30 20.83
CA ALA A 452 10.30 4.64 20.67
C ALA A 452 10.57 5.48 21.93
N ARG A 453 10.29 4.92 23.12
CA ARG A 453 10.57 5.59 24.40
C ARG A 453 12.05 5.90 24.60
N ARG A 454 12.94 4.94 24.31
CA ARG A 454 14.39 5.12 24.40
C ARG A 454 14.86 6.29 23.52
N ASN A 455 14.39 6.35 22.28
CA ASN A 455 14.82 7.37 21.32
C ASN A 455 14.22 8.75 21.64
N TRP A 456 12.95 8.81 22.07
CA TRP A 456 12.37 10.07 22.56
C TRP A 456 13.04 10.59 23.81
N ALA A 457 13.43 9.71 24.74
CA ALA A 457 14.19 10.11 25.93
C ALA A 457 15.54 10.73 25.53
N ALA A 458 16.30 10.09 24.64
CA ALA A 458 17.56 10.62 24.15
C ALA A 458 17.39 11.98 23.43
N ALA A 459 16.35 12.13 22.62
CA ALA A 459 16.03 13.40 21.96
C ALA A 459 15.68 14.51 22.97
N ARG A 460 14.88 14.20 24.00
CA ARG A 460 14.53 15.14 25.08
C ARG A 460 15.76 15.55 25.91
N GLU A 461 16.67 14.61 26.19
CA GLU A 461 17.95 14.90 26.85
C GLU A 461 18.81 15.87 26.02
N ALA A 462 18.73 15.80 24.69
CA ALA A 462 19.35 16.73 23.77
C ALA A 462 18.56 18.04 23.55
N GLY A 463 17.42 18.23 24.23
CA GLY A 463 16.58 19.43 24.12
C GLY A 463 15.73 19.51 22.84
N LEU A 464 15.56 18.38 22.14
CA LEU A 464 14.82 18.32 20.88
C LEU A 464 13.33 18.01 21.09
N PRO A 465 12.43 18.62 20.29
CA PRO A 465 11.04 18.21 20.22
C PRO A 465 10.89 16.75 19.75
N VAL A 466 9.83 16.08 20.19
CA VAL A 466 9.55 14.69 19.81
C VAL A 466 8.14 14.53 19.25
N MET A 467 8.00 13.63 18.28
CA MET A 467 6.70 13.26 17.72
C MET A 467 6.64 11.76 17.41
N ALA A 468 5.43 11.24 17.23
CA ALA A 468 5.22 9.85 16.87
C ALA A 468 4.81 9.70 15.40
N LYS A 469 5.40 8.70 14.74
CA LYS A 469 4.79 8.07 13.59
C LYS A 469 3.84 6.98 14.10
N ILE A 470 2.60 7.03 13.63
CA ILE A 470 1.59 5.96 13.80
C ILE A 470 0.93 5.69 12.45
N GLN A 471 0.12 4.64 12.36
CA GLN A 471 -0.65 4.36 11.17
C GLN A 471 -2.11 4.12 11.54
N ALA A 472 -2.92 5.17 11.49
CA ALA A 472 -4.25 5.17 12.11
C ALA A 472 -5.32 4.44 11.28
N ASN A 473 -5.20 4.41 9.95
CA ASN A 473 -6.19 3.78 9.06
C ASN A 473 -5.91 2.30 8.84
N VAL A 474 -4.80 2.01 8.13
CA VAL A 474 -4.40 0.68 7.70
C VAL A 474 -2.90 0.53 7.77
N THR A 475 -2.41 -0.63 8.19
CA THR A 475 -1.00 -1.01 8.13
C THR A 475 -0.84 -2.13 7.08
N TRP A 476 0.37 -2.67 6.93
CA TRP A 476 0.58 -3.90 6.14
C TRP A 476 -0.09 -5.16 6.75
N GLU A 477 -0.73 -5.05 7.92
CA GLU A 477 -1.59 -6.12 8.46
C GLU A 477 -2.88 -6.29 7.64
N LEU A 478 -3.37 -5.24 6.96
CA LEU A 478 -4.37 -5.30 5.88
C LEU A 478 -4.51 -3.92 5.19
N GLY A 479 -3.91 -3.76 4.02
CA GLY A 479 -3.88 -2.48 3.27
C GLY A 479 -5.00 -2.34 2.23
N SER A 480 -5.69 -3.43 1.88
CA SER A 480 -6.71 -3.48 0.82
C SER A 480 -8.11 -3.05 1.26
N VAL A 481 -8.20 -2.24 2.32
CA VAL A 481 -9.45 -1.64 2.85
C VAL A 481 -9.19 -0.16 3.18
N PRO A 482 -10.21 0.71 3.23
CA PRO A 482 -9.99 2.13 3.55
C PRO A 482 -9.53 2.38 4.99
N PHE A 483 -9.89 1.49 5.92
CA PHE A 483 -9.43 1.48 7.31
C PHE A 483 -9.72 0.12 7.95
N ILE A 484 -8.92 -0.28 8.94
CA ILE A 484 -9.24 -1.44 9.80
C ILE A 484 -10.03 -0.90 11.01
N PRO A 485 -11.30 -1.31 11.23
CA PRO A 485 -12.21 -0.72 12.24
C PRO A 485 -11.88 -1.08 13.70
N VAL A 486 -10.62 -0.94 14.12
CA VAL A 486 -10.14 -1.14 15.50
C VAL A 486 -10.10 0.17 16.30
N VAL A 487 -11.21 0.90 16.24
CA VAL A 487 -11.37 2.25 16.82
C VAL A 487 -10.97 2.30 18.30
N ARG A 488 -11.29 1.27 19.09
CA ARG A 488 -10.93 1.23 20.52
C ARG A 488 -9.42 1.14 20.73
N SER A 489 -8.69 0.40 19.90
CA SER A 489 -7.22 0.35 19.91
C SER A 489 -6.62 1.70 19.53
N VAL A 490 -7.16 2.38 18.52
CA VAL A 490 -6.66 3.71 18.11
C VAL A 490 -6.87 4.76 19.21
N ALA A 491 -8.03 4.76 19.87
CA ALA A 491 -8.31 5.64 21.01
C ALA A 491 -7.37 5.39 22.21
N GLU A 492 -7.12 4.11 22.50
CA GLU A 492 -6.15 3.70 23.52
C GLU A 492 -4.74 4.19 23.18
N HIS A 493 -4.33 4.02 21.93
CA HIS A 493 -3.00 4.39 21.48
C HIS A 493 -2.78 5.90 21.57
N ALA A 494 -3.73 6.70 21.09
CA ALA A 494 -3.72 8.15 21.24
C ALA A 494 -3.66 8.57 22.72
N THR A 495 -4.41 7.90 23.60
CA THR A 495 -4.37 8.15 25.05
C THR A 495 -2.98 7.89 25.64
N ARG A 496 -2.32 6.79 25.25
CA ARG A 496 -0.96 6.46 25.69
C ARG A 496 0.07 7.47 25.18
N LEU A 497 -0.09 7.96 23.96
CA LEU A 497 0.78 8.99 23.40
C LEU A 497 0.63 10.34 24.11
N ARG A 498 -0.60 10.72 24.49
CA ARG A 498 -0.84 11.89 25.37
C ARG A 498 -0.13 11.72 26.72
N ALA A 499 -0.24 10.55 27.34
CA ALA A 499 0.40 10.26 28.62
C ALA A 499 1.94 10.25 28.53
N GLU A 500 2.49 9.82 27.39
CA GLU A 500 3.94 9.86 27.10
C GLU A 500 4.44 11.29 26.77
N GLY A 501 3.56 12.28 26.69
CA GLY A 501 3.93 13.66 26.37
C GLY A 501 4.36 13.84 24.91
N ILE A 502 3.77 13.05 24.00
CA ILE A 502 3.97 13.22 22.56
C ILE A 502 3.04 14.31 22.06
N SER A 503 3.63 15.30 21.38
CA SER A 503 2.93 16.48 20.93
C SER A 503 2.62 16.48 19.45
N GLY A 504 3.14 15.57 18.62
CA GLY A 504 2.88 15.55 17.17
C GLY A 504 2.71 14.15 16.63
N LEU A 505 1.96 14.02 15.54
CA LEU A 505 1.58 12.75 14.91
C LEU A 505 1.72 12.82 13.39
N MET A 506 2.43 11.85 12.83
CA MET A 506 2.27 11.46 11.43
C MET A 506 1.28 10.31 11.36
N LEU A 507 0.12 10.54 10.75
CA LEU A 507 -1.07 9.67 10.87
C LEU A 507 -1.08 8.50 9.88
N CYS A 508 -0.38 8.63 8.75
CA CYS A 508 -0.29 7.58 7.73
C CYS A 508 1.05 7.64 6.96
N TRP A 509 1.34 6.61 6.17
CA TRP A 509 2.49 6.52 5.27
C TRP A 509 1.99 6.39 3.83
N THR A 510 2.72 5.68 2.97
CA THR A 510 2.40 5.49 1.54
C THR A 510 1.04 4.83 1.30
N LEU A 511 0.51 4.06 2.26
CA LEU A 511 -0.85 3.50 2.19
C LEU A 511 -1.97 4.57 2.19
N GLY A 512 -1.63 5.84 2.42
CA GLY A 512 -2.57 6.95 2.43
C GLY A 512 -3.47 7.00 3.68
N GLY A 513 -4.26 8.06 3.81
CA GLY A 513 -5.17 8.24 4.94
C GLY A 513 -6.60 8.53 4.52
N CYS A 514 -7.48 7.53 4.52
CA CYS A 514 -8.90 7.77 4.25
C CYS A 514 -9.58 8.47 5.45
N PRO A 515 -10.48 9.45 5.27
CA PRO A 515 -11.39 9.88 6.34
C PRO A 515 -12.13 8.67 6.94
N SER A 516 -12.06 8.47 8.26
CA SER A 516 -12.53 7.24 8.91
C SER A 516 -12.84 7.44 10.40
N PRO A 517 -13.59 6.51 11.02
CA PRO A 517 -13.80 6.47 12.48
C PRO A 517 -12.52 6.46 13.30
N ASN A 518 -11.42 5.90 12.76
CA ASN A 518 -10.12 5.86 13.44
C ASN A 518 -9.51 7.27 13.54
N LEU A 519 -9.59 8.07 12.47
CA LEU A 519 -9.13 9.47 12.52
C LEU A 519 -10.04 10.31 13.42
N ASP A 520 -11.36 10.10 13.32
CA ASP A 520 -12.33 10.83 14.12
C ASP A 520 -12.15 10.59 15.64
N VAL A 521 -11.88 9.36 16.07
CA VAL A 521 -11.64 9.06 17.49
C VAL A 521 -10.27 9.58 17.96
N LEU A 522 -9.28 9.63 17.08
CA LEU A 522 -7.97 10.22 17.38
C LEU A 522 -8.10 11.73 17.59
N ALA A 523 -8.85 12.42 16.73
CA ALA A 523 -9.17 13.84 16.89
C ALA A 523 -9.92 14.11 18.20
N GLU A 524 -10.86 13.22 18.55
CA GLU A 524 -11.63 13.27 19.79
C GLU A 524 -10.74 13.14 21.04
N ILE A 525 -9.75 12.24 21.05
CA ILE A 525 -8.75 12.18 22.13
C ILE A 525 -7.84 13.41 22.13
N GLY A 526 -7.46 13.87 20.94
CA GLY A 526 -6.60 15.03 20.76
C GLY A 526 -7.17 16.31 21.37
N ARG A 527 -8.49 16.48 21.43
CA ARG A 527 -9.16 17.67 22.01
C ARG A 527 -9.49 17.57 23.50
N MET A 528 -9.39 16.37 24.09
CA MET A 528 -9.71 16.16 25.49
C MET A 528 -8.60 16.72 26.39
N GLU A 529 -8.99 17.50 27.40
CA GLU A 529 -8.06 17.97 28.44
C GLU A 529 -7.47 16.77 29.18
N THR A 530 -8.35 15.86 29.64
CA THR A 530 -8.00 14.55 30.19
C THR A 530 -8.43 13.48 29.21
N PRO A 531 -7.50 12.75 28.57
CA PRO A 531 -7.85 11.74 27.56
C PRO A 531 -8.60 10.55 28.19
N ASP A 532 -9.76 10.23 27.64
CA ASP A 532 -10.58 9.07 28.02
C ASP A 532 -10.98 8.29 26.75
N PRO A 533 -10.41 7.10 26.51
CA PRO A 533 -10.69 6.32 25.31
C PRO A 533 -12.13 5.83 25.22
N ASP A 534 -12.79 5.49 26.34
CA ASP A 534 -14.15 4.98 26.30
C ASP A 534 -15.15 6.10 26.04
N ALA A 535 -14.92 7.29 26.63
CA ALA A 535 -15.70 8.48 26.33
C ALA A 535 -15.53 8.93 24.88
N ALA A 536 -14.31 8.89 24.33
CA ALA A 536 -14.03 9.30 22.96
C ALA A 536 -14.71 8.39 21.94
N VAL A 537 -14.61 7.06 22.13
CA VAL A 537 -15.25 6.08 21.23
C VAL A 537 -16.78 6.26 21.27
N ARG A 538 -17.37 6.49 22.44
CA ARG A 538 -18.81 6.75 22.57
C ARG A 538 -19.23 8.04 21.88
N ALA A 539 -18.53 9.15 22.13
CA ALA A 539 -18.85 10.44 21.52
C ALA A 539 -18.74 10.40 19.99
N MET A 540 -17.73 9.71 19.46
CA MET A 540 -17.60 9.47 18.02
C MET A 540 -18.76 8.63 17.48
N ALA A 541 -19.09 7.51 18.14
CA ALA A 541 -20.16 6.61 17.71
C ALA A 541 -21.56 7.28 17.74
N GLU A 542 -21.87 8.06 18.79
CA GLU A 542 -23.13 8.81 18.89
C GLU A 542 -23.27 9.83 17.76
N ARG A 543 -22.19 10.53 17.43
CA ARG A 543 -22.17 11.51 16.35
C ARG A 543 -22.30 10.87 14.98
N ARG A 544 -21.61 9.74 14.75
CA ARG A 544 -21.54 9.07 13.45
C ARG A 544 -22.76 8.21 13.14
N TYR A 545 -23.31 7.52 14.14
CA TYR A 545 -24.38 6.52 13.95
C TYR A 545 -25.68 6.87 14.69
N GLY A 546 -25.69 7.93 15.50
CA GLY A 546 -26.83 8.32 16.32
C GLY A 546 -26.81 7.62 17.69
N ALA A 547 -27.47 8.25 18.66
CA ALA A 547 -27.47 7.81 20.06
C ALA A 547 -28.04 6.39 20.25
N ALA A 548 -29.00 5.97 19.42
CA ALA A 548 -29.62 4.65 19.52
C ALA A 548 -28.68 3.52 19.06
N ALA A 549 -27.89 3.75 18.01
CA ALA A 549 -26.98 2.74 17.45
C ALA A 549 -25.60 2.72 18.12
N ALA A 550 -25.21 3.83 18.75
CA ALA A 550 -23.87 3.99 19.33
C ALA A 550 -23.44 2.89 20.31
N PRO A 551 -24.27 2.39 21.25
CA PRO A 551 -23.85 1.33 22.17
C PRO A 551 -23.43 0.04 21.45
N GLU A 552 -24.14 -0.33 20.39
CA GLU A 552 -23.87 -1.53 19.60
C GLU A 552 -22.62 -1.35 18.74
N ALA A 553 -22.43 -0.17 18.14
CA ALA A 553 -21.20 0.18 17.42
C ALA A 553 -19.96 0.16 18.34
N VAL A 554 -20.07 0.72 19.56
CA VAL A 554 -19.00 0.69 20.56
C VAL A 554 -18.65 -0.76 20.91
N ARG A 555 -19.65 -1.62 21.13
CA ARG A 555 -19.44 -3.05 21.42
C ARG A 555 -18.73 -3.76 20.25
N ALA A 556 -19.12 -3.46 19.02
CA ALA A 556 -18.47 -3.98 17.82
C ALA A 556 -17.00 -3.55 17.73
N PHE A 557 -16.68 -2.27 17.96
CA PHE A 557 -15.30 -1.78 17.96
C PHE A 557 -14.43 -2.41 19.05
N GLN A 558 -14.98 -2.65 20.24
CA GLN A 558 -14.30 -3.37 21.31
C GLN A 558 -13.99 -4.81 20.91
N ALA A 559 -14.96 -5.52 20.31
CA ALA A 559 -14.78 -6.90 19.85
C ALA A 559 -13.70 -7.01 18.75
N MET A 560 -13.74 -6.12 17.75
CA MET A 560 -12.72 -6.08 16.69
C MET A 560 -11.34 -5.74 17.25
N SER A 561 -11.24 -4.72 18.11
CA SER A 561 -9.95 -4.33 18.70
C SER A 561 -9.34 -5.44 19.55
N GLY A 562 -10.17 -6.14 20.34
CA GLY A 562 -9.72 -7.28 21.16
C GLY A 562 -9.25 -8.46 20.31
N THR A 563 -10.01 -8.85 19.29
CA THR A 563 -9.66 -10.01 18.44
C THR A 563 -8.58 -9.71 17.41
N PHE A 564 -8.45 -8.46 16.95
CA PHE A 564 -7.34 -8.04 16.10
C PHE A 564 -6.01 -8.09 16.84
N SER A 565 -6.02 -7.93 18.18
CA SER A 565 -4.82 -8.15 18.98
C SER A 565 -4.29 -9.58 18.92
N GLU A 566 -5.04 -10.56 18.39
CA GLU A 566 -4.56 -11.92 18.15
C GLU A 566 -3.85 -12.10 16.79
N TYR A 567 -3.80 -11.08 15.93
CA TYR A 567 -3.15 -11.16 14.62
C TYR A 567 -1.71 -11.72 14.76
N PRO A 568 -1.32 -12.76 14.00
CA PRO A 568 -0.02 -13.41 14.12
C PRO A 568 1.07 -12.57 13.44
N TYR A 569 1.38 -11.42 14.06
CA TYR A 569 2.29 -10.43 13.51
C TYR A 569 3.73 -10.96 13.43
N SER A 570 4.31 -10.82 12.25
CA SER A 570 5.75 -10.75 12.03
C SER A 570 6.01 -9.84 10.85
N GLY A 571 7.21 -9.26 10.75
CA GLY A 571 7.60 -8.45 9.59
C GLY A 571 7.38 -9.20 8.27
N GLY A 572 7.80 -10.46 8.17
CA GLY A 572 7.55 -11.23 6.95
C GLY A 572 6.07 -11.52 6.71
N THR A 573 5.27 -11.82 7.75
CA THR A 573 3.82 -12.06 7.61
C THR A 573 3.13 -10.86 6.96
N VAL A 574 3.36 -9.65 7.47
CA VAL A 574 2.65 -8.45 6.98
C VAL A 574 2.99 -8.12 5.54
N TYR A 575 4.20 -8.49 5.08
CA TYR A 575 4.63 -8.25 3.71
C TYR A 575 4.21 -9.36 2.74
N VAL A 576 4.29 -10.64 3.08
CA VAL A 576 4.21 -11.71 2.04
C VAL A 576 3.00 -12.64 2.15
N ALA A 577 2.27 -12.63 3.27
CA ALA A 577 1.09 -13.46 3.43
C ALA A 577 -0.12 -12.94 2.60
N PRO A 578 -1.13 -13.79 2.31
CA PRO A 578 -2.15 -13.47 1.32
C PRO A 578 -3.22 -12.46 1.80
N GLN A 579 -3.09 -11.86 2.98
CA GLN A 579 -4.14 -11.00 3.55
C GLN A 579 -4.55 -9.85 2.62
N HIS A 580 -3.66 -9.28 1.81
CA HIS A 580 -4.04 -8.17 0.92
C HIS A 580 -4.88 -8.63 -0.28
N MET A 581 -4.55 -9.81 -0.84
CA MET A 581 -5.30 -10.45 -1.92
C MET A 581 -6.58 -11.14 -1.42
N GLY A 582 -6.58 -11.60 -0.17
CA GLY A 582 -7.65 -12.41 0.42
C GLY A 582 -8.03 -13.59 -0.49
N PRO A 583 -9.33 -13.83 -0.73
CA PRO A 583 -9.77 -14.98 -1.53
C PRO A 583 -9.36 -14.87 -3.01
N ALA A 584 -9.02 -13.70 -3.53
CA ALA A 584 -8.56 -13.55 -4.91
C ALA A 584 -7.22 -14.26 -5.19
N ASN A 585 -6.44 -14.64 -4.16
CA ASN A 585 -5.28 -15.50 -4.34
C ASN A 585 -5.73 -16.92 -4.77
N PRO A 586 -5.29 -17.46 -5.92
CA PRO A 586 -5.76 -18.76 -6.39
C PRO A 586 -5.36 -19.93 -5.47
N LEU A 587 -6.22 -20.96 -5.42
CA LEU A 587 -5.85 -22.25 -4.84
C LEU A 587 -5.17 -23.12 -5.91
N TRP A 588 -3.96 -23.57 -5.62
CA TRP A 588 -3.13 -24.32 -6.56
C TRP A 588 -3.19 -25.83 -6.29
N GLU A 589 -3.52 -26.63 -7.31
CA GLU A 589 -3.57 -28.10 -7.24
C GLU A 589 -2.22 -28.76 -6.88
N LYS A 590 -1.13 -28.07 -7.22
CA LYS A 590 0.25 -28.51 -6.99
C LYS A 590 1.08 -27.32 -6.51
N PRO A 591 2.18 -27.56 -5.78
CA PRO A 591 3.13 -26.51 -5.42
C PRO A 591 3.56 -25.68 -6.63
N THR A 592 3.46 -24.35 -6.54
CA THR A 592 3.85 -23.47 -7.66
C THR A 592 5.36 -23.40 -7.86
N GLY A 593 6.13 -23.59 -6.78
CA GLY A 593 7.57 -23.38 -6.75
C GLY A 593 8.00 -21.91 -6.72
N TYR A 594 7.06 -20.97 -6.67
CA TYR A 594 7.33 -19.55 -6.53
C TYR A 594 7.36 -19.15 -5.04
N ALA A 595 8.26 -18.25 -4.69
CA ALA A 595 8.28 -17.60 -3.38
C ALA A 595 7.27 -16.44 -3.36
N ALA A 596 6.63 -16.22 -2.20
CA ALA A 596 5.78 -15.06 -2.03
C ALA A 596 6.58 -13.76 -2.16
N THR A 597 5.98 -12.73 -2.75
CA THR A 597 6.63 -11.43 -2.96
C THR A 597 6.12 -10.38 -1.96
N MET A 598 6.88 -9.30 -1.77
CA MET A 598 6.49 -8.19 -0.90
C MET A 598 5.22 -7.54 -1.41
N VAL A 599 4.10 -7.70 -0.69
CA VAL A 599 2.77 -7.14 -0.94
C VAL A 599 2.30 -7.27 -2.39
N GLY A 600 2.72 -8.34 -3.09
CA GLY A 600 2.40 -8.57 -4.49
C GLY A 600 1.68 -9.89 -4.69
N PHE A 601 2.44 -10.94 -4.96
CA PHE A 601 1.97 -12.30 -5.22
C PHE A 601 2.26 -13.22 -4.03
N PRO A 602 1.23 -13.71 -3.32
CA PRO A 602 1.41 -14.68 -2.24
C PRO A 602 1.71 -16.10 -2.75
N TYR A 603 1.19 -16.45 -3.93
CA TYR A 603 1.20 -17.81 -4.50
C TYR A 603 0.64 -18.86 -3.53
N ASP A 604 1.41 -19.89 -3.19
CA ASP A 604 1.10 -20.91 -2.19
C ASP A 604 2.27 -21.14 -1.22
N ASP A 605 3.10 -20.11 -1.01
CA ASP A 605 4.31 -20.15 -0.18
C ASP A 605 3.99 -20.02 1.32
N LEU A 606 3.32 -21.04 1.87
CA LEU A 606 2.93 -21.06 3.28
C LEU A 606 4.12 -20.90 4.24
N ASN A 607 5.32 -21.36 3.87
CA ASN A 607 6.50 -21.18 4.71
C ASN A 607 6.93 -19.72 4.76
N GLY A 608 6.91 -19.02 3.62
CA GLY A 608 7.09 -17.56 3.57
C GLY A 608 6.03 -16.82 4.38
N TRP A 609 4.75 -17.16 4.22
CA TRP A 609 3.63 -16.47 4.89
C TRP A 609 3.72 -16.51 6.41
N ARG A 610 3.94 -17.71 6.96
CA ARG A 610 3.87 -17.95 8.41
C ARG A 610 5.14 -17.53 9.14
N THR A 611 6.27 -17.42 8.43
CA THR A 611 7.60 -17.12 8.95
C THR A 611 7.97 -17.93 10.21
N ILE A 612 7.74 -17.37 11.38
CA ILE A 612 8.07 -17.89 12.71
C ILE A 612 6.95 -18.75 13.32
N TYR A 613 5.72 -18.65 12.82
CA TYR A 613 4.56 -19.35 13.35
C TYR A 613 4.49 -20.78 12.81
N PRO A 614 4.19 -21.80 13.66
CA PRO A 614 3.75 -23.09 13.17
C PRO A 614 2.49 -22.95 12.29
N PRO A 615 2.31 -23.76 11.24
CA PRO A 615 1.25 -23.55 10.27
C PRO A 615 -0.17 -23.66 10.87
N GLU A 616 -0.39 -24.59 11.79
CA GLU A 616 -1.69 -24.72 12.48
C GLU A 616 -1.95 -23.50 13.38
N VAL A 617 -0.94 -23.06 14.14
CA VAL A 617 -1.04 -21.86 15.00
C VAL A 617 -1.33 -20.60 14.17
N PHE A 618 -0.66 -20.46 13.03
CA PHE A 618 -0.90 -19.35 12.11
C PHE A 618 -2.35 -19.33 11.62
N ALA A 619 -2.86 -20.48 11.18
CA ALA A 619 -4.24 -20.61 10.72
C ALA A 619 -5.25 -20.33 11.84
N ASP A 620 -5.02 -20.85 13.05
CA ASP A 620 -5.87 -20.66 14.21
C ASP A 620 -5.92 -19.18 14.67
N GLN A 621 -4.78 -18.47 14.64
CA GLN A 621 -4.76 -17.04 14.99
C GLN A 621 -5.55 -16.21 13.99
N PHE A 622 -5.43 -16.49 12.69
CA PHE A 622 -6.23 -15.80 11.66
C PHE A 622 -7.73 -16.11 11.78
N GLU A 623 -8.14 -17.33 12.14
CA GLU A 623 -9.55 -17.64 12.42
C GLU A 623 -10.08 -16.89 13.64
N LYS A 624 -9.28 -16.76 14.71
CA LYS A 624 -9.67 -15.96 15.89
C LYS A 624 -9.89 -14.50 15.52
N THR A 625 -8.99 -13.93 14.74
CA THR A 625 -9.15 -12.56 14.24
C THR A 625 -10.40 -12.46 13.37
N ALA A 626 -10.56 -13.31 12.35
CA ALA A 626 -11.71 -13.29 11.45
C ALA A 626 -13.06 -13.40 12.17
N LYS A 627 -13.15 -14.30 13.16
CA LYS A 627 -14.37 -14.51 13.96
C LYS A 627 -14.83 -13.22 14.63
N GLY A 628 -13.92 -12.47 15.24
CA GLY A 628 -14.28 -11.22 15.91
C GLY A 628 -14.78 -10.14 14.97
N PHE A 629 -14.20 -10.04 13.78
CA PHE A 629 -14.66 -9.13 12.73
C PHE A 629 -16.04 -9.52 12.18
N PHE A 630 -16.30 -10.81 11.94
CA PHE A 630 -17.63 -11.26 11.53
C PHE A 630 -18.69 -11.04 12.61
N GLU A 631 -18.37 -11.31 13.87
CA GLU A 631 -19.28 -11.04 14.99
C GLU A 631 -19.59 -9.55 15.10
N ALA A 632 -18.58 -8.69 15.00
CA ALA A 632 -18.76 -7.24 15.05
C ALA A 632 -19.57 -6.69 13.86
N ALA A 633 -19.29 -7.14 12.65
CA ALA A 633 -20.09 -6.78 11.47
C ALA A 633 -21.57 -7.16 11.67
N ARG A 634 -21.84 -8.38 12.18
CA ARG A 634 -23.19 -8.81 12.51
C ARG A 634 -23.84 -7.93 13.58
N ILE A 635 -23.12 -7.59 14.66
CA ILE A 635 -23.62 -6.69 15.71
C ILE A 635 -24.10 -5.36 15.09
N MET A 636 -23.33 -4.77 14.19
CA MET A 636 -23.69 -3.51 13.53
C MET A 636 -24.84 -3.69 12.54
N LEU A 637 -24.90 -4.81 11.82
CA LEU A 637 -25.97 -5.11 10.86
C LEU A 637 -27.30 -5.47 11.53
N ASP A 638 -27.30 -5.97 12.77
CA ASP A 638 -28.52 -6.30 13.49
C ASP A 638 -29.21 -5.05 14.07
N VAL A 639 -28.53 -3.90 14.10
CA VAL A 639 -29.11 -2.63 14.55
C VAL A 639 -30.18 -2.16 13.55
N PRO A 640 -31.45 -2.00 13.95
CA PRO A 640 -32.48 -1.51 13.04
C PRO A 640 -32.12 -0.10 12.54
N PRO A 641 -32.46 0.26 11.29
CA PRO A 641 -32.22 1.62 10.80
C PRO A 641 -32.96 2.62 11.69
N GLY A 642 -32.24 3.64 12.17
CA GLY A 642 -32.82 4.75 12.91
C GLY A 642 -33.50 5.76 11.99
N ASP A 643 -33.95 6.88 12.56
CA ASP A 643 -34.66 7.94 11.82
C ASP A 643 -33.74 8.69 10.84
N ASP A 644 -32.44 8.78 11.15
CA ASP A 644 -31.45 9.40 10.26
C ASP A 644 -30.89 8.36 9.26
N VAL A 645 -31.37 8.48 8.02
CA VAL A 645 -30.97 7.61 6.89
C VAL A 645 -29.45 7.65 6.64
N ARG A 646 -28.80 8.79 6.86
CA ARG A 646 -27.36 8.94 6.62
C ARG A 646 -26.56 8.24 7.71
N GLN A 647 -26.90 8.44 8.98
CA GLN A 647 -26.24 7.74 10.08
C GLN A 647 -26.43 6.23 9.99
N ALA A 648 -27.63 5.79 9.61
CA ALA A 648 -27.90 4.38 9.32
C ALA A 648 -27.02 3.86 8.18
N ALA A 649 -26.88 4.62 7.08
CA ALA A 649 -26.02 4.24 5.95
C ALA A 649 -24.54 4.12 6.33
N LEU A 650 -24.03 5.04 7.15
CA LEU A 650 -22.65 4.99 7.67
C LEU A 650 -22.40 3.75 8.53
N LEU A 651 -23.37 3.35 9.36
CA LEU A 651 -23.26 2.12 10.15
C LEU A 651 -23.17 0.89 9.24
N ARG A 652 -23.98 0.84 8.18
CA ARG A 652 -23.98 -0.27 7.20
C ARG A 652 -22.69 -0.29 6.38
N GLU A 653 -22.18 0.86 5.99
CA GLU A 653 -20.90 1.00 5.30
C GLU A 653 -19.76 0.46 6.15
N ASP A 654 -19.63 0.91 7.40
CA ASP A 654 -18.55 0.49 8.28
C ASP A 654 -18.67 -0.98 8.69
N ALA A 655 -19.90 -1.52 8.78
CA ALA A 655 -20.12 -2.95 8.99
C ALA A 655 -19.63 -3.81 7.80
N ARG A 656 -19.81 -3.36 6.55
CA ARG A 656 -19.26 -4.03 5.37
C ARG A 656 -17.73 -4.01 5.35
N ILE A 657 -17.12 -2.91 5.80
CA ILE A 657 -15.66 -2.85 5.95
C ILE A 657 -15.18 -3.86 7.01
N ALA A 658 -15.87 -3.95 8.15
CA ALA A 658 -15.59 -4.96 9.17
C ALA A 658 -15.71 -6.39 8.61
N GLU A 659 -16.76 -6.66 7.83
CA GLU A 659 -16.94 -7.96 7.17
C GLU A 659 -15.81 -8.25 6.18
N ALA A 660 -15.40 -7.28 5.35
CA ALA A 660 -14.29 -7.42 4.42
C ALA A 660 -12.99 -7.80 5.15
N CYS A 661 -12.67 -7.11 6.26
CA CYS A 661 -11.52 -7.49 7.09
C CYS A 661 -11.62 -8.95 7.57
N GLY A 662 -12.78 -9.36 8.08
CA GLY A 662 -13.04 -10.75 8.48
C GLY A 662 -12.84 -11.75 7.34
N ILE A 663 -13.30 -11.44 6.13
CA ILE A 663 -13.10 -12.27 4.93
C ILE A 663 -11.61 -12.42 4.61
N HIS A 664 -10.86 -11.32 4.61
CA HIS A 664 -9.43 -11.34 4.34
C HIS A 664 -8.67 -12.25 5.32
N PHE A 665 -8.94 -12.11 6.61
CA PHE A 665 -8.30 -12.94 7.64
C PHE A 665 -8.73 -14.42 7.57
N GLN A 666 -10.02 -14.69 7.37
CA GLN A 666 -10.51 -16.07 7.22
C GLN A 666 -9.90 -16.74 5.98
N SER A 667 -9.66 -15.97 4.93
CA SER A 667 -9.07 -16.50 3.70
C SER A 667 -7.62 -16.95 3.90
N VAL A 668 -6.82 -16.19 4.65
CA VAL A 668 -5.46 -16.64 5.03
C VAL A 668 -5.50 -17.97 5.77
N ALA A 669 -6.44 -18.13 6.70
CA ALA A 669 -6.64 -19.37 7.44
C ALA A 669 -7.04 -20.55 6.53
N HIS A 670 -8.02 -20.37 5.64
CA HIS A 670 -8.42 -21.41 4.70
C HIS A 670 -7.29 -21.81 3.75
N GLN A 671 -6.57 -20.84 3.18
CA GLN A 671 -5.46 -21.09 2.26
C GLN A 671 -4.29 -21.78 2.96
N THR A 672 -4.04 -21.47 4.23
CA THR A 672 -3.07 -22.18 5.06
C THR A 672 -3.46 -23.65 5.22
N ARG A 673 -4.71 -23.93 5.62
CA ARG A 673 -5.21 -25.30 5.79
C ARG A 673 -5.23 -26.07 4.48
N PHE A 674 -5.64 -25.43 3.39
CA PHE A 674 -5.61 -26.01 2.05
C PHE A 674 -4.18 -26.41 1.65
N THR A 675 -3.22 -25.48 1.74
CA THR A 675 -1.83 -25.71 1.32
C THR A 675 -1.18 -26.80 2.16
N LEU A 676 -1.42 -26.79 3.47
CA LEU A 676 -0.91 -27.81 4.39
C LEU A 676 -1.52 -29.19 4.10
N ALA A 677 -2.84 -29.28 3.93
CA ALA A 677 -3.52 -30.54 3.64
C ALA A 677 -3.12 -31.10 2.28
N ARG A 678 -3.02 -30.26 1.25
CA ARG A 678 -2.55 -30.64 -0.10
C ARG A 678 -1.15 -31.24 -0.05
N ASN A 679 -0.22 -30.59 0.64
CA ASN A 679 1.16 -31.05 0.73
C ASN A 679 1.25 -32.37 1.52
N ARG A 680 0.55 -32.49 2.66
CA ARG A 680 0.48 -33.75 3.43
C ARG A 680 -0.18 -34.89 2.65
N LEU A 681 -1.19 -34.59 1.84
CA LEU A 681 -1.90 -35.61 1.05
C LEU A 681 -0.98 -36.23 0.00
N ALA A 682 -0.05 -35.46 -0.56
CA ALA A 682 0.94 -35.97 -1.50
C ALA A 682 1.92 -36.98 -0.85
N GLU A 683 2.05 -36.96 0.49
CA GLU A 683 2.91 -37.86 1.27
C GLU A 683 2.15 -39.03 1.89
N ALA A 684 0.81 -38.98 1.90
CA ALA A 684 -0.04 -40.01 2.50
C ALA A 684 0.10 -41.35 1.77
N LYS A 685 0.19 -42.45 2.54
CA LYS A 685 0.42 -43.81 2.01
C LYS A 685 -0.80 -44.69 2.11
N THR A 686 -1.80 -44.29 2.90
CA THR A 686 -3.00 -45.07 3.16
C THR A 686 -4.26 -44.23 3.03
N ALA A 687 -5.38 -44.89 2.72
CA ALA A 687 -6.69 -44.23 2.67
C ALA A 687 -7.10 -43.61 4.02
N ALA A 688 -6.70 -44.22 5.14
CA ALA A 688 -6.97 -43.70 6.48
C ALA A 688 -6.23 -42.39 6.76
N GLU A 689 -4.99 -42.23 6.27
CA GLU A 689 -4.22 -40.98 6.39
C GLU A 689 -4.79 -39.88 5.47
N ALA A 690 -5.22 -40.27 4.27
CA ALA A 690 -5.69 -39.33 3.25
C ALA A 690 -7.11 -38.81 3.48
N ALA A 691 -8.02 -39.61 4.05
CA ALA A 691 -9.42 -39.23 4.29
C ALA A 691 -9.60 -37.88 5.02
N PRO A 692 -9.00 -37.63 6.19
CA PRO A 692 -9.16 -36.34 6.89
C PRO A 692 -8.55 -35.16 6.12
N LEU A 693 -7.51 -35.40 5.31
CA LEU A 693 -6.90 -34.37 4.47
C LEU A 693 -7.82 -33.97 3.33
N LEU A 694 -8.50 -34.93 2.70
CA LEU A 694 -9.51 -34.69 1.66
C LEU A 694 -10.71 -33.91 2.20
N GLU A 695 -11.17 -34.20 3.43
CA GLU A 695 -12.22 -33.43 4.10
C GLU A 695 -11.78 -31.99 4.40
N THR A 696 -10.53 -31.82 4.84
CA THR A 696 -9.94 -30.48 5.08
C THR A 696 -9.87 -29.68 3.78
N LEU A 697 -9.44 -30.31 2.67
CA LEU A 697 -9.42 -29.68 1.35
C LEU A 697 -10.82 -29.26 0.92
N GLU A 698 -11.82 -30.14 1.00
CA GLU A 698 -13.19 -29.81 0.62
C GLU A 698 -13.73 -28.62 1.44
N THR A 699 -13.51 -28.64 2.75
CA THR A 699 -13.95 -27.58 3.67
C THR A 699 -13.30 -26.25 3.30
N ALA A 700 -11.97 -26.23 3.10
CA ALA A 700 -11.24 -25.02 2.74
C ALA A 700 -11.68 -24.47 1.38
N ILE A 701 -11.87 -25.33 0.36
CA ILE A 701 -12.30 -24.90 -0.98
C ILE A 701 -13.71 -24.29 -0.94
N ARG A 702 -14.66 -24.93 -0.23
CA ARG A 702 -16.03 -24.41 -0.08
C ARG A 702 -16.04 -23.11 0.71
N GLY A 703 -15.25 -23.03 1.78
CA GLY A 703 -15.07 -21.81 2.57
C GLY A 703 -14.55 -20.66 1.73
N GLU A 704 -13.46 -20.88 0.98
CA GLU A 704 -12.89 -19.87 0.07
C GLU A 704 -13.87 -19.40 -1.01
N MET A 705 -14.66 -20.31 -1.57
CA MET A 705 -15.70 -19.97 -2.54
C MET A 705 -16.77 -19.05 -1.92
N ASN A 706 -17.21 -19.35 -0.69
CA ASN A 706 -18.19 -18.51 0.01
C ASN A 706 -17.62 -17.12 0.35
N LEU A 707 -16.35 -17.06 0.78
CA LEU A 707 -15.66 -15.80 1.04
C LEU A 707 -15.53 -14.95 -0.23
N ALA A 708 -15.21 -15.55 -1.37
CA ALA A 708 -15.12 -14.85 -2.65
C ALA A 708 -16.45 -14.24 -3.08
N LEU A 709 -17.58 -14.97 -2.91
CA LEU A 709 -18.92 -14.47 -3.20
C LEU A 709 -19.27 -13.25 -2.33
N ARG A 710 -19.06 -13.35 -1.01
CA ARG A 710 -19.35 -12.24 -0.09
C ARG A 710 -18.49 -11.01 -0.34
N LEU A 711 -17.20 -11.21 -0.65
CA LEU A 711 -16.30 -10.10 -0.96
C LEU A 711 -16.63 -9.46 -2.31
N TYR A 712 -17.10 -10.25 -3.29
CA TYR A 712 -17.59 -9.73 -4.56
C TYR A 712 -18.74 -8.76 -4.31
N ASP A 713 -19.73 -9.17 -3.52
CA ASP A 713 -20.85 -8.30 -3.15
C ASP A 713 -20.34 -7.02 -2.48
N ILE A 714 -19.49 -7.12 -1.45
CA ILE A 714 -18.97 -5.93 -0.76
C ILE A 714 -18.22 -5.00 -1.71
N GLN A 715 -17.32 -5.51 -2.55
CA GLN A 715 -16.53 -4.69 -3.47
C GLN A 715 -17.41 -4.02 -4.54
N THR A 716 -18.47 -4.70 -5.00
CA THR A 716 -19.44 -4.07 -5.91
C THR A 716 -20.26 -2.97 -5.23
N TRP A 717 -20.32 -2.88 -3.91
CA TRP A 717 -20.96 -1.76 -3.20
C TRP A 717 -19.98 -0.66 -2.76
N ASP A 718 -18.67 -0.95 -2.75
CA ASP A 718 -17.66 -0.01 -2.31
C ASP A 718 -16.33 -0.21 -3.03
N SER A 719 -16.06 0.65 -4.01
CA SER A 719 -14.85 0.56 -4.84
C SER A 719 -13.56 0.87 -4.06
N ARG A 720 -13.61 1.26 -2.78
CA ARG A 720 -12.42 1.37 -1.93
C ARG A 720 -11.86 0.00 -1.53
N VAL A 721 -12.71 -1.03 -1.47
CA VAL A 721 -12.29 -2.38 -1.07
C VAL A 721 -11.47 -3.00 -2.20
N GLY A 722 -10.32 -3.56 -1.84
CA GLY A 722 -9.30 -4.05 -2.76
C GLY A 722 -8.27 -3.00 -3.18
N TYR A 723 -8.49 -1.70 -2.93
CA TYR A 723 -7.60 -0.61 -3.34
C TYR A 723 -6.60 -0.20 -2.24
N GLU A 724 -5.36 0.04 -2.66
CA GLU A 724 -4.30 0.69 -1.87
C GLU A 724 -3.44 1.55 -2.81
N ALA A 725 -2.96 2.72 -2.38
CA ALA A 725 -2.39 3.72 -3.27
C ALA A 725 -1.13 3.26 -4.04
N THR A 726 -0.26 2.47 -3.41
CA THR A 726 1.02 2.01 -3.99
C THR A 726 0.92 0.71 -4.79
N ASN A 727 -0.18 -0.04 -4.64
CA ASN A 727 -0.43 -1.32 -5.31
C ASN A 727 -1.67 -1.29 -6.22
N HIS A 728 -2.37 -0.16 -6.24
CA HIS A 728 -3.69 0.03 -6.83
C HIS A 728 -4.67 -1.02 -6.31
N TYR A 729 -5.43 -1.69 -7.19
CA TYR A 729 -6.28 -2.80 -6.80
C TYR A 729 -5.49 -4.11 -6.67
N PHE A 730 -5.45 -4.69 -5.46
CA PHE A 730 -5.06 -6.08 -5.19
C PHE A 730 -5.95 -7.08 -5.93
N TYR A 731 -7.24 -6.79 -5.97
CA TYR A 731 -8.24 -7.53 -6.72
C TYR A 731 -9.36 -6.58 -7.16
N ILE A 732 -10.04 -6.94 -8.23
CA ILE A 732 -11.26 -6.32 -8.73
C ILE A 732 -12.37 -7.40 -8.78
N PRO A 733 -13.64 -7.05 -9.01
CA PRO A 733 -14.74 -8.01 -8.85
C PRO A 733 -14.52 -9.30 -9.65
N TYR A 734 -13.98 -9.23 -10.86
CA TYR A 734 -13.79 -10.42 -11.69
C TYR A 734 -12.65 -11.35 -11.24
N ASP A 735 -11.73 -10.90 -10.39
CA ASP A 735 -10.76 -11.80 -9.75
C ASP A 735 -11.45 -12.70 -8.70
N LEU A 736 -12.49 -12.17 -8.02
CA LEU A 736 -13.28 -12.91 -7.04
C LEU A 736 -14.20 -13.93 -7.75
N VAL A 737 -14.74 -13.57 -8.90
CA VAL A 737 -15.45 -14.53 -9.77
C VAL A 737 -14.48 -15.60 -10.28
N ALA A 738 -13.25 -15.22 -10.68
CA ALA A 738 -12.23 -16.19 -11.08
C ALA A 738 -11.89 -17.16 -9.93
N LYS A 739 -11.86 -16.69 -8.69
CA LYS A 739 -11.72 -17.56 -7.52
C LYS A 739 -12.88 -18.56 -7.39
N VAL A 740 -14.12 -18.14 -7.61
CA VAL A 740 -15.28 -19.07 -7.60
C VAL A 740 -15.11 -20.14 -8.69
N VAL A 741 -14.68 -19.75 -9.89
CA VAL A 741 -14.38 -20.70 -10.99
C VAL A 741 -13.26 -21.67 -10.59
N ASN A 742 -12.18 -21.18 -9.99
CA ASN A 742 -11.09 -22.01 -9.47
C ASN A 742 -11.60 -23.00 -8.42
N CYS A 743 -12.36 -22.56 -7.41
CA CYS A 743 -12.91 -23.44 -6.38
C CYS A 743 -13.88 -24.49 -6.95
N ARG A 744 -14.75 -24.12 -7.90
CA ARG A 744 -15.69 -25.06 -8.54
C ARG A 744 -14.95 -26.12 -9.33
N ASP A 745 -13.91 -25.74 -10.08
CA ASP A 745 -13.06 -26.69 -10.78
C ASP A 745 -12.38 -27.68 -9.83
N LEU A 746 -11.84 -27.18 -8.71
CA LEU A 746 -11.22 -28.04 -7.70
C LEU A 746 -12.21 -29.03 -7.08
N LEU A 747 -13.46 -28.61 -6.82
CA LEU A 747 -14.50 -29.48 -6.24
C LEU A 747 -15.05 -30.51 -7.23
N GLU A 748 -15.13 -30.18 -8.51
CA GLU A 748 -15.83 -31.00 -9.51
C GLU A 748 -14.91 -31.91 -10.30
N ARG A 749 -13.64 -31.51 -10.47
CA ARG A 749 -12.64 -32.26 -11.23
C ARG A 749 -11.56 -32.80 -10.32
N TRP A 750 -10.80 -31.92 -9.67
CA TRP A 750 -9.57 -32.30 -8.96
C TRP A 750 -9.81 -33.15 -7.71
N LEU A 751 -10.73 -32.76 -6.83
CA LEU A 751 -11.00 -33.47 -5.58
C LEU A 751 -11.60 -34.87 -5.83
N PRO A 752 -12.56 -35.07 -6.76
CA PRO A 752 -12.98 -36.41 -7.17
C PRO A 752 -11.85 -37.27 -7.74
N GLU A 753 -10.96 -36.69 -8.56
CA GLU A 753 -9.78 -37.41 -9.05
C GLU A 753 -8.85 -37.85 -7.92
N LEU A 754 -8.64 -37.02 -6.91
CA LEU A 754 -7.83 -37.39 -5.74
C LEU A 754 -8.49 -38.51 -4.93
N ARG A 755 -9.81 -38.44 -4.70
CA ARG A 755 -10.58 -39.49 -4.01
C ARG A 755 -10.52 -40.83 -4.73
N GLY A 756 -10.42 -40.83 -6.06
CA GLY A 756 -10.29 -42.07 -6.84
C GLY A 756 -8.88 -42.70 -6.81
N ARG A 757 -7.86 -41.97 -6.35
CA ARG A 757 -6.46 -42.45 -6.28
C ARG A 757 -6.08 -43.04 -4.91
N VAL A 758 -6.88 -42.73 -3.90
CA VAL A 758 -6.72 -43.10 -2.49
C VAL A 758 -7.66 -44.25 -2.18
#